data_AF-A0A3D3JLE1-F1
#
_entry.id   AF-A0A3D3JLE1-F1
#
_cell.length_a   1.000
_cell.length_b   1.000
_cell.length_c   1.000
_cell.angle_alpha   90.00
_cell.angle_beta   90.00
_cell.angle_gamma   90.00
#
_symmetry.space_group_name_H-M   'P 1'
#
loop_
_entity.id
_entity.type
_entity.pdbx_description
1 polymer ?
#
loop_
_entity_poly.entity_id
_entity_poly.type
_entity_poly.pdbx_seq_one_letter_code
_entity_poly.pdbx_strand_id
1 'polypeptide(L)'
;MKPSLLGRLALLATTIATLAVTQASAQQYFEIAGGANSTRAWGQYIYPNPLQDYWYTIRSQFLIRASELQFYGMPGGMIESMALRVRTSQPFTPRQLRIRVKQTTNTVLTNPMDMNGFTEVYNVPAYQLPSLTNNPTWLTYPFNQPFQWDGVSNLVVDICFYRPGYVYIFPDYEYTQVSPTYATQNYVYGDIVNGCASNLNGGLYSVRPVVRFGVLSGIEQSFPDDIDPRRILRSGSLYAGQSAEFPKPSLTFRQSTGQQIALTYRIVGPLPSTNVIYQARQAGNTTINVTGAFNGLNTLTFTDATGIAAGSGGALDLTNIPGGAYRVEATYSIAGYSQNWFKEFNIAYPNDVSMRQIRSPLAIPRKYPRGINIPISALIQNVGLNDVTDADVTATITRASGGPPVYQETVKFEGTLRTGDQANVDLPAFNTLDVTTWNVTMCVDLKNAIDNQDANDCLPTTTTHTFQTLYNEEVGGLAIDNPSATGEYWSNRPLTPRGRIINGGMQDLSDIPVRLRITQIPGGVVYNRQIVVPDVGADPPLNVAFVDFPPFTPPGPGQYEACLITEYPGDPINANNTVCQTFTVGANLVGTYTIGTLNAGNARNYLTFSDAVNDLYKKGVSGNVTFELTDASYSIGNGTAGLPALDLTTKIIGGGPNASITFKPSLQRSLAKGSITITLNSGNGTGILFGQSILSTNPNAVQFEFQRDPTWSNTNGFITFDGGSQKSIIVQLQATTPFRAPFYLGDGSHNISLKNLVIRNAPQSVASYEANLPIVSFISNSFAFQADTRTQGAQTLTYSAGIVSRQKLPSGRDGNNSERLDTVRGTNNTYVGNEISGFGYGVVSLGIGVAIKGGINQFQPYYSTGTLVRDNIISNVRRAGVFVGYEDGVRILRNKIYNVGTQSTGGSNVDAAGIIIGGETRYHNINTTVDGNEISNVTGDLWARGVKVEQARNIFPSVGSGGSILFPQSPENTTVMNNSIWNLRRSTATTNMAGVHFLTGRNTALTGVNQLLTPASNTSTYFTRNDKILNNTIVMVDDNVAGSGIVTAVGVQHAGGMLFKNNAIIMRGTNLASSFSYAALTYQGVQLTDGNDPLGIVSDRNAFQLGAANAVRFIEITSNSDI
;
A
#
# COMPACT_ATOMS: atom_id res chain seq x y z
N MET A 1 -19.62 -33.48 54.71
CA MET A 1 -18.20 -33.91 54.58
C MET A 1 -17.45 -32.86 53.80
N LYS A 2 -16.67 -32.03 54.49
CA LYS A 2 -15.75 -31.04 53.93
C LYS A 2 -14.35 -31.43 54.44
N PRO A 3 -13.32 -31.63 53.59
CA PRO A 3 -11.98 -31.87 54.08
C PRO A 3 -11.30 -30.55 54.47
N SER A 4 -10.37 -30.68 55.42
CA SER A 4 -9.89 -29.65 56.34
C SER A 4 -8.75 -28.78 55.81
N LEU A 5 -8.64 -27.60 56.43
CA LEU A 5 -7.73 -26.49 56.16
C LEU A 5 -6.23 -26.78 56.44
N LEU A 6 -5.83 -27.99 56.84
CA LEU A 6 -4.46 -28.30 57.25
C LEU A 6 -3.54 -28.83 56.14
N GLY A 7 -4.05 -29.06 54.92
CA GLY A 7 -3.24 -29.53 53.78
C GLY A 7 -2.60 -28.43 52.92
N ARG A 8 -2.84 -27.15 53.23
CA ARG A 8 -2.36 -26.01 52.41
C ARG A 8 -1.25 -25.16 53.05
N LEU A 9 -0.86 -25.45 54.30
CA LEU A 9 0.24 -24.75 54.98
C LEU A 9 1.62 -25.40 54.82
N ALA A 10 1.73 -26.60 54.25
CA ALA A 10 3.00 -27.32 54.10
C ALA A 10 3.71 -27.12 52.74
N LEU A 11 3.17 -26.26 51.86
CA LEU A 11 3.75 -25.97 50.54
C LEU A 11 4.30 -24.55 50.41
N LEU A 12 4.50 -23.86 51.54
CA LEU A 12 5.04 -22.49 51.60
C LEU A 12 6.33 -22.36 52.44
N ALA A 13 6.95 -23.48 52.82
CA ALA A 13 8.13 -23.53 53.69
C ALA A 13 9.38 -24.18 53.06
N THR A 14 9.40 -24.42 51.75
CA THR A 14 10.55 -25.04 51.04
C THR A 14 10.85 -24.38 49.70
N THR A 15 10.94 -23.05 49.67
CA THR A 15 11.54 -22.29 48.55
C THR A 15 12.27 -21.04 49.02
N ILE A 16 12.92 -21.11 50.19
CA ILE A 16 13.95 -20.14 50.62
C ILE A 16 15.23 -20.92 50.89
N ALA A 17 15.89 -21.33 49.81
CA ALA A 17 17.32 -21.65 49.80
C ALA A 17 17.75 -21.67 48.33
N THR A 18 18.81 -20.91 48.02
CA THR A 18 19.41 -20.68 46.70
C THR A 18 18.77 -19.57 45.84
N LEU A 19 18.63 -18.37 46.40
CA LEU A 19 19.09 -17.19 45.66
C LEU A 19 20.62 -17.32 45.57
N ALA A 20 21.09 -18.10 44.58
CA ALA A 20 22.40 -17.84 44.03
C ALA A 20 22.31 -16.39 43.52
N VAL A 21 23.07 -15.49 44.14
CA VAL A 21 23.40 -14.22 43.53
C VAL A 21 24.10 -14.59 42.24
N THR A 22 23.37 -14.67 41.13
CA THR A 22 23.97 -14.72 39.81
C THR A 22 24.66 -13.37 39.67
N GLN A 23 25.98 -13.35 39.82
CA GLN A 23 26.79 -12.20 39.41
C GLN A 23 26.35 -11.86 37.99
N ALA A 24 25.77 -10.68 37.80
CA ALA A 24 25.41 -10.20 36.49
C ALA A 24 26.71 -10.11 35.67
N SER A 25 26.83 -10.96 34.64
CA SER A 25 27.90 -10.84 33.65
C SER A 25 27.69 -9.54 32.87
N ALA A 26 28.79 -8.88 32.48
CA ALA A 26 28.71 -7.67 31.66
C ALA A 26 28.20 -8.02 30.24
N GLN A 27 26.88 -7.91 30.03
CA GLN A 27 26.18 -8.16 28.77
C GLN A 27 25.84 -6.84 28.07
N GLN A 28 26.06 -6.80 26.75
CA GLN A 28 25.74 -5.65 25.90
C GLN A 28 24.82 -6.00 24.74
N TYR A 29 23.92 -5.08 24.37
CA TYR A 29 23.00 -5.29 23.26
C TYR A 29 23.31 -4.38 22.07
N PHE A 30 23.44 -4.96 20.88
CA PHE A 30 23.71 -4.25 19.63
C PHE A 30 22.57 -4.46 18.63
N GLU A 31 21.86 -3.39 18.29
CA GLU A 31 20.79 -3.41 17.28
C GLU A 31 21.36 -3.20 15.88
N ILE A 32 21.15 -4.16 15.00
CA ILE A 32 21.72 -4.21 13.66
C ILE A 32 20.59 -4.08 12.63
N ALA A 33 20.46 -2.88 12.07
CA ALA A 33 19.44 -2.55 11.07
C ALA A 33 20.04 -2.30 9.66
N GLY A 34 21.21 -2.86 9.38
CA GLY A 34 21.98 -2.65 8.15
C GLY A 34 22.92 -1.45 8.22
N GLY A 35 23.86 -1.35 7.28
CA GLY A 35 24.83 -0.25 7.21
C GLY A 35 24.22 1.12 6.90
N ALA A 36 25.07 2.15 6.76
CA ALA A 36 24.65 3.51 6.43
C ALA A 36 23.69 3.55 5.21
N ASN A 37 22.64 4.36 5.28
CA ASN A 37 21.57 4.51 4.29
C ASN A 37 20.60 3.31 4.15
N SER A 38 20.64 2.31 5.04
CA SER A 38 19.60 1.27 5.10
C SER A 38 18.31 1.82 5.70
N THR A 39 17.15 1.33 5.23
CA THR A 39 15.83 1.79 5.72
C THR A 39 15.10 0.70 6.49
N ARG A 40 14.34 1.08 7.52
CA ARG A 40 13.53 0.17 8.35
C ARG A 40 12.05 0.32 8.01
N ALA A 41 11.31 -0.78 8.03
CA ALA A 41 9.87 -0.77 7.85
C ALA A 41 9.20 -1.91 8.63
N TRP A 42 7.92 -1.73 8.93
CA TRP A 42 7.05 -2.77 9.49
C TRP A 42 6.30 -3.47 8.37
N GLY A 43 6.11 -4.78 8.50
CA GLY A 43 5.41 -5.57 7.49
C GLY A 43 4.69 -6.78 8.09
N GLN A 44 3.38 -6.77 7.95
CA GLN A 44 2.51 -7.92 8.12
C GLN A 44 2.21 -8.50 6.73
N TYR A 45 2.19 -9.83 6.58
CA TYR A 45 1.96 -10.53 5.30
C TYR A 45 2.99 -10.26 4.19
N ILE A 46 4.14 -9.67 4.52
CA ILE A 46 5.24 -9.47 3.58
C ILE A 46 6.08 -10.74 3.42
N TYR A 47 6.71 -10.92 2.26
CA TYR A 47 7.73 -11.94 2.05
C TYR A 47 9.10 -11.30 1.85
N PRO A 48 10.17 -11.86 2.44
CA PRO A 48 10.19 -13.02 3.35
C PRO A 48 9.63 -12.66 4.74
N ASN A 49 9.09 -13.63 5.50
CA ASN A 49 8.74 -13.46 6.91
C ASN A 49 9.23 -14.67 7.72
N PRO A 50 10.27 -14.53 8.56
CA PRO A 50 10.86 -15.68 9.25
C PRO A 50 9.98 -16.24 10.38
N LEU A 51 8.89 -15.56 10.75
CA LEU A 51 8.04 -15.90 11.91
C LEU A 51 6.62 -16.38 11.53
N GLN A 52 6.28 -16.48 10.24
CA GLN A 52 4.94 -16.96 9.83
C GLN A 52 4.72 -18.45 10.13
N ASP A 53 3.45 -18.87 10.25
CA ASP A 53 3.05 -20.28 10.47
C ASP A 53 2.16 -20.87 9.36
N TYR A 54 2.24 -20.39 8.12
CA TYR A 54 1.37 -20.91 7.06
C TYR A 54 1.81 -22.25 6.44
N TRP A 55 3.03 -22.72 6.72
CA TRP A 55 3.61 -23.92 6.08
C TRP A 55 4.36 -24.80 7.08
N TYR A 56 4.52 -26.09 6.76
CA TYR A 56 5.14 -27.04 7.67
C TYR A 56 6.58 -26.68 8.04
N THR A 57 7.35 -26.18 7.06
CA THR A 57 8.69 -25.64 7.29
C THR A 57 8.72 -24.19 6.84
N ILE A 58 9.25 -23.33 7.71
CA ILE A 58 9.71 -21.98 7.36
C ILE A 58 11.19 -21.91 7.73
N ARG A 59 12.06 -21.63 6.76
CA ARG A 59 13.49 -21.53 6.98
C ARG A 59 14.05 -20.26 6.37
N SER A 60 14.82 -19.54 7.15
CA SER A 60 15.41 -18.26 6.78
C SER A 60 16.89 -18.25 7.14
N GLN A 61 17.76 -18.02 6.15
CA GLN A 61 19.15 -17.65 6.37
C GLN A 61 19.30 -16.17 6.08
N PHE A 62 19.88 -15.40 6.98
CA PHE A 62 20.25 -14.02 6.71
C PHE A 62 21.71 -13.76 7.04
N LEU A 63 22.35 -12.98 6.16
CA LEU A 63 23.76 -12.59 6.23
C LEU A 63 23.87 -11.17 6.79
N ILE A 64 24.64 -11.02 7.87
CA ILE A 64 25.11 -9.76 8.43
C ILE A 64 26.59 -9.60 8.04
N ARG A 65 26.99 -8.51 7.40
CA ARG A 65 28.41 -8.24 7.15
C ARG A 65 29.11 -7.71 8.40
N ALA A 66 30.38 -8.05 8.56
CA ALA A 66 31.23 -7.53 9.63
C ALA A 66 31.27 -6.00 9.64
N SER A 67 31.30 -5.38 8.46
CA SER A 67 31.24 -3.91 8.33
C SER A 67 29.97 -3.31 8.91
N GLU A 68 28.83 -4.03 8.87
CA GLU A 68 27.58 -3.58 9.46
C GLU A 68 27.60 -3.74 10.98
N LEU A 69 28.14 -4.85 11.48
CA LEU A 69 28.33 -5.08 12.92
C LEU A 69 29.26 -4.04 13.54
N GLN A 70 30.37 -3.74 12.86
CA GLN A 70 31.34 -2.72 13.24
C GLN A 70 30.76 -1.31 13.15
N PHE A 71 29.89 -1.03 12.17
CA PHE A 71 29.19 0.26 12.08
C PHE A 71 28.35 0.56 13.32
N TYR A 72 27.73 -0.46 13.92
CA TYR A 72 27.00 -0.35 15.20
C TYR A 72 27.90 -0.54 16.43
N GLY A 73 29.22 -0.59 16.25
CA GLY A 73 30.18 -0.69 17.36
C GLY A 73 30.23 -2.04 18.05
N MET A 74 29.67 -3.11 17.44
CA MET A 74 29.70 -4.44 18.04
C MET A 74 31.14 -5.01 18.02
N PRO A 75 31.73 -5.35 19.17
CA PRO A 75 33.06 -5.94 19.22
C PRO A 75 33.02 -7.45 18.95
N GLY A 76 34.17 -8.00 18.56
CA GLY A 76 34.39 -9.45 18.61
C GLY A 76 34.27 -9.97 20.05
N GLY A 77 33.73 -11.17 20.22
CA GLY A 77 33.47 -11.76 21.54
C GLY A 77 32.37 -12.82 21.53
N MET A 78 31.98 -13.25 22.73
CA MET A 78 30.96 -14.28 22.93
C MET A 78 29.56 -13.67 22.80
N ILE A 79 28.85 -14.00 21.71
CA ILE A 79 27.43 -13.67 21.52
C ILE A 79 26.61 -14.67 22.33
N GLU A 80 25.77 -14.21 23.25
CA GLU A 80 24.97 -15.08 24.14
C GLU A 80 23.47 -15.00 23.88
N SER A 81 22.99 -14.07 23.05
CA SER A 81 21.59 -14.00 22.66
C SER A 81 21.40 -13.29 21.33
N MET A 82 20.25 -13.51 20.70
CA MET A 82 19.76 -12.68 19.61
C MET A 82 18.29 -12.34 19.79
N ALA A 83 17.79 -11.26 19.21
CA ALA A 83 16.38 -10.91 19.23
C ALA A 83 15.88 -10.37 17.88
N LEU A 84 14.59 -10.59 17.61
CA LEU A 84 13.86 -10.03 16.47
C LEU A 84 12.75 -9.08 16.96
N ARG A 85 12.49 -8.00 16.24
CA ARG A 85 11.48 -7.01 16.64
C ARG A 85 10.11 -7.31 16.01
N VAL A 86 9.09 -7.45 16.85
CA VAL A 86 7.71 -7.81 16.46
C VAL A 86 6.72 -6.85 17.11
N ARG A 87 5.72 -6.37 16.36
CA ARG A 87 4.71 -5.43 16.85
C ARG A 87 3.38 -6.10 17.14
N THR A 88 2.95 -7.00 16.26
CA THR A 88 1.70 -7.73 16.42
C THR A 88 1.94 -9.20 16.08
N SER A 89 1.56 -10.09 16.98
CA SER A 89 1.68 -11.55 16.79
C SER A 89 0.58 -12.29 17.53
N GLN A 90 0.22 -13.45 17.00
CA GLN A 90 -0.67 -14.40 17.66
C GLN A 90 0.10 -15.69 17.93
N PRO A 91 -0.18 -16.40 19.04
CA PRO A 91 0.47 -17.68 19.30
C PRO A 91 0.11 -18.71 18.23
N PHE A 92 1.13 -19.30 17.61
CA PHE A 92 0.95 -20.55 16.86
C PHE A 92 0.95 -21.76 17.79
N THR A 93 0.34 -22.86 17.36
CA THR A 93 0.48 -24.14 18.08
C THR A 93 1.95 -24.56 18.11
N PRO A 94 2.44 -25.14 19.21
CA PRO A 94 3.87 -25.38 19.40
C PRO A 94 4.54 -26.05 18.20
N ARG A 95 5.69 -25.53 17.78
CA ARG A 95 6.50 -26.10 16.70
C ARG A 95 7.98 -26.02 17.04
N GLN A 96 8.78 -26.87 16.40
CA GLN A 96 10.22 -26.86 16.60
C GLN A 96 10.77 -25.53 16.09
N LEU A 97 11.56 -24.84 16.92
CA LEU A 97 12.39 -23.71 16.54
C LEU A 97 13.85 -24.10 16.71
N ARG A 98 14.63 -23.95 15.65
CA ARG A 98 16.08 -24.11 15.66
C ARG A 98 16.73 -22.84 15.13
N ILE A 99 17.71 -22.32 15.86
CA ILE A 99 18.56 -21.22 15.43
C ILE A 99 20.01 -21.69 15.46
N ARG A 100 20.71 -21.45 14.34
CA ARG A 100 22.13 -21.73 14.20
C ARG A 100 22.85 -20.50 13.69
N VAL A 101 24.09 -20.32 14.12
CA VAL A 101 24.93 -19.19 13.72
C VAL A 101 26.26 -19.72 13.22
N LYS A 102 26.84 -19.02 12.24
CA LYS A 102 28.22 -19.24 11.83
C LYS A 102 28.90 -17.96 11.40
N GLN A 103 30.22 -18.03 11.34
CA GLN A 103 31.07 -17.03 10.71
C GLN A 103 31.35 -17.41 9.26
N THR A 104 31.53 -16.42 8.38
CA THR A 104 31.85 -16.64 6.96
C THR A 104 32.59 -15.45 6.36
N THR A 105 33.36 -15.69 5.30
CA THR A 105 33.93 -14.64 4.46
C THR A 105 32.99 -14.24 3.32
N ASN A 106 31.90 -14.97 3.08
CA ASN A 106 30.92 -14.67 2.03
C ASN A 106 30.24 -13.32 2.28
N THR A 107 30.12 -12.50 1.24
CA THR A 107 29.51 -11.17 1.30
C THR A 107 28.08 -11.12 0.76
N VAL A 108 27.58 -12.25 0.21
CA VAL A 108 26.21 -12.46 -0.27
C VAL A 108 25.77 -13.90 0.02
N LEU A 109 24.46 -14.14 0.15
CA LEU A 109 23.91 -15.49 0.21
C LEU A 109 23.69 -16.06 -1.21
N THR A 110 23.85 -17.37 -1.32
CA THR A 110 23.64 -18.14 -2.56
C THR A 110 22.70 -19.33 -2.30
N ASN A 111 22.36 -20.05 -3.36
CA ASN A 111 21.70 -21.34 -3.30
C ASN A 111 22.69 -22.47 -3.63
N PRO A 112 22.52 -23.67 -3.05
CA PRO A 112 21.52 -24.00 -2.03
C PRO A 112 21.85 -23.36 -0.66
N MET A 113 20.84 -23.31 0.23
CA MET A 113 21.00 -22.82 1.60
C MET A 113 22.12 -23.58 2.30
N ASP A 114 22.98 -22.84 2.99
CA ASP A 114 24.18 -23.42 3.57
C ASP A 114 23.82 -24.35 4.74
N MET A 115 24.49 -25.49 4.82
CA MET A 115 24.24 -26.52 5.84
C MET A 115 25.44 -26.76 6.76
N ASN A 116 26.60 -26.19 6.44
CA ASN A 116 27.88 -26.57 7.04
C ASN A 116 28.48 -25.44 7.88
N GLY A 117 29.25 -25.83 8.90
CA GLY A 117 29.98 -24.90 9.76
C GLY A 117 29.11 -24.10 10.72
N PHE A 118 27.86 -24.52 10.92
CA PHE A 118 26.92 -23.89 11.83
C PHE A 118 27.04 -24.44 13.25
N THR A 119 27.07 -23.54 14.23
CA THR A 119 26.87 -23.85 15.64
C THR A 119 25.39 -23.69 15.97
N GLU A 120 24.78 -24.72 16.55
CA GLU A 120 23.43 -24.62 17.10
C GLU A 120 23.48 -23.82 18.41
N VAL A 121 22.78 -22.68 18.41
CA VAL A 121 22.80 -21.75 19.53
C VAL A 121 21.47 -21.73 20.28
N TYR A 122 20.36 -22.08 19.62
CA TYR A 122 19.05 -22.15 20.27
C TYR A 122 18.21 -23.27 19.65
N ASN A 123 17.65 -24.13 20.49
CA ASN A 123 16.78 -25.21 20.04
C ASN A 123 15.65 -25.45 21.04
N VAL A 124 14.42 -25.25 20.58
CA VAL A 124 13.20 -25.46 21.37
C VAL A 124 12.24 -26.34 20.57
N PRO A 125 12.04 -27.61 20.99
CA PRO A 125 11.17 -28.55 20.26
C PRO A 125 9.70 -28.13 20.16
N ALA A 126 9.22 -27.34 21.13
CA ALA A 126 7.84 -26.92 21.25
C ALA A 126 7.76 -25.41 21.53
N TYR A 127 8.32 -24.61 20.63
CA TYR A 127 8.30 -23.16 20.75
C TYR A 127 6.89 -22.63 20.46
N GLN A 128 6.46 -21.62 21.24
CA GLN A 128 5.25 -20.85 21.00
C GLN A 128 5.62 -19.38 20.86
N LEU A 129 5.06 -18.73 19.84
CA LEU A 129 5.18 -17.28 19.70
C LEU A 129 4.30 -16.59 20.74
N PRO A 130 4.79 -15.55 21.45
CA PRO A 130 3.95 -14.80 22.36
C PRO A 130 2.86 -14.00 21.62
N SER A 131 1.74 -13.77 22.29
CA SER A 131 0.71 -12.86 21.80
C SER A 131 1.17 -11.41 22.03
N LEU A 132 1.17 -10.61 20.98
CA LEU A 132 1.50 -9.19 21.01
C LEU A 132 0.42 -8.43 20.23
N THR A 133 -0.07 -7.34 20.80
CA THR A 133 -1.10 -6.50 20.18
C THR A 133 -0.56 -5.08 20.05
N ASN A 134 -0.07 -4.74 18.86
CA ASN A 134 0.43 -3.41 18.50
C ASN A 134 1.50 -2.84 19.45
N ASN A 135 2.35 -3.69 20.02
CA ASN A 135 3.43 -3.31 20.94
C ASN A 135 4.80 -3.79 20.43
N PRO A 136 5.62 -2.92 19.81
CA PRO A 136 6.96 -3.26 19.32
C PRO A 136 7.86 -3.85 20.41
N THR A 137 8.02 -5.17 20.39
CA THR A 137 8.72 -5.96 21.41
C THR A 137 9.87 -6.74 20.79
N TRP A 138 11.00 -6.79 21.50
CA TRP A 138 12.14 -7.63 21.13
C TRP A 138 11.93 -9.07 21.62
N LEU A 139 11.63 -9.98 20.69
CA LEU A 139 11.57 -11.42 20.97
C LEU A 139 12.99 -11.98 21.10
N THR A 140 13.43 -12.22 22.33
CA THR A 140 14.82 -12.60 22.64
C THR A 140 14.97 -14.11 22.73
N TYR A 141 15.99 -14.63 22.08
CA TYR A 141 16.41 -16.03 22.02
C TYR A 141 17.77 -16.16 22.72
N PRO A 142 17.81 -16.53 24.01
CA PRO A 142 19.06 -16.74 24.74
C PRO A 142 19.76 -17.99 24.22
N PHE A 143 21.05 -17.91 23.97
CA PHE A 143 21.79 -19.05 23.44
C PHE A 143 22.05 -20.09 24.53
N ASN A 144 21.89 -21.37 24.21
CA ASN A 144 22.24 -22.47 25.10
C ASN A 144 23.75 -22.51 25.40
N GLN A 145 24.56 -22.04 24.46
CA GLN A 145 26.00 -21.81 24.60
C GLN A 145 26.38 -20.54 23.83
N PRO A 146 27.16 -19.62 24.41
CA PRO A 146 27.61 -18.44 23.69
C PRO A 146 28.40 -18.79 22.43
N PHE A 147 28.19 -18.04 21.36
CA PHE A 147 28.85 -18.18 20.08
C PHE A 147 30.00 -17.18 19.98
N GLN A 148 31.24 -17.67 19.88
CA GLN A 148 32.39 -16.80 19.66
C GLN A 148 32.35 -16.19 18.26
N TRP A 149 32.33 -14.86 18.16
CA TRP A 149 32.57 -14.11 16.93
C TRP A 149 33.97 -13.47 16.95
N ASP A 150 34.69 -13.56 15.83
CA ASP A 150 36.07 -13.06 15.72
C ASP A 150 36.17 -11.52 15.56
N GLY A 151 35.05 -10.83 15.36
CA GLY A 151 35.00 -9.39 15.13
C GLY A 151 35.29 -8.95 13.68
N VAL A 152 35.61 -9.88 12.77
CA VAL A 152 36.10 -9.61 11.41
C VAL A 152 35.32 -10.36 10.33
N SER A 153 34.87 -11.57 10.61
CA SER A 153 34.07 -12.39 9.70
C SER A 153 32.61 -11.94 9.65
N ASN A 154 31.94 -12.15 8.52
CA ASN A 154 30.49 -11.95 8.40
C ASN A 154 29.75 -13.04 9.18
N LEU A 155 28.51 -12.76 9.61
CA LEU A 155 27.67 -13.72 10.32
C LEU A 155 26.53 -14.21 9.42
N VAL A 156 26.28 -15.52 9.43
CA VAL A 156 25.04 -16.09 8.88
C VAL A 156 24.24 -16.67 10.02
N VAL A 157 22.97 -16.25 10.11
CA VAL A 157 22.00 -16.79 11.07
C VAL A 157 20.96 -17.59 10.30
N ASP A 158 20.77 -18.84 10.69
CA ASP A 158 19.79 -19.77 10.15
C ASP A 158 18.69 -19.97 11.20
N ILE A 159 17.49 -19.46 10.93
CA ILE A 159 16.29 -19.67 11.73
C ILE A 159 15.39 -20.64 10.98
N CYS A 160 14.96 -21.71 11.65
CA CYS A 160 14.03 -22.67 11.08
C CYS A 160 12.93 -23.06 12.05
N PHE A 161 11.69 -22.99 11.56
CA PHE A 161 10.50 -23.49 12.22
C PHE A 161 9.98 -24.73 11.50
N TYR A 162 9.67 -25.80 12.25
CA TYR A 162 9.13 -27.03 11.68
C TYR A 162 8.02 -27.66 12.54
N ARG A 163 6.89 -28.01 11.90
CA ARG A 163 5.83 -28.88 12.42
C ARG A 163 5.04 -29.42 11.23
N PRO A 164 4.60 -30.68 11.21
CA PRO A 164 3.69 -31.21 10.19
C PRO A 164 2.26 -30.67 10.40
N GLY A 165 2.06 -29.37 10.13
CA GLY A 165 0.80 -28.66 10.24
C GLY A 165 1.02 -27.15 10.15
N TYR A 166 -0.01 -26.38 9.79
CA TYR A 166 0.04 -24.93 9.66
C TYR A 166 -1.07 -24.26 10.48
N VAL A 167 -0.83 -23.01 10.89
CA VAL A 167 -1.85 -22.07 11.38
C VAL A 167 -1.65 -20.77 10.63
N TYR A 168 -2.69 -20.23 9.99
CA TYR A 168 -2.59 -19.01 9.19
C TYR A 168 -2.26 -17.77 10.07
N ILE A 169 -0.98 -17.61 10.41
CA ILE A 169 -0.44 -16.55 11.28
C ILE A 169 0.74 -15.91 10.58
N PHE A 170 0.67 -14.58 10.45
CA PHE A 170 1.73 -13.74 9.89
C PHE A 170 2.02 -12.62 10.88
N PRO A 171 3.06 -12.76 11.71
CA PRO A 171 3.47 -11.71 12.63
C PRO A 171 3.94 -10.48 11.86
N ASP A 172 3.59 -9.32 12.39
CA ASP A 172 4.09 -8.04 11.92
C ASP A 172 5.46 -7.79 12.55
N TYR A 173 6.50 -7.87 11.74
CA TYR A 173 7.88 -7.80 12.17
C TYR A 173 8.61 -6.64 11.49
N GLU A 174 9.66 -6.16 12.14
CA GLU A 174 10.48 -5.09 11.58
C GLU A 174 11.58 -5.67 10.70
N TYR A 175 11.64 -5.20 9.46
CA TYR A 175 12.67 -5.56 8.49
C TYR A 175 13.47 -4.34 8.07
N THR A 176 14.67 -4.59 7.58
CA THR A 176 15.55 -3.60 6.96
C THR A 176 15.76 -3.94 5.48
N GLN A 177 15.72 -2.90 4.64
CA GLN A 177 16.20 -2.93 3.27
C GLN A 177 17.66 -2.46 3.29
N VAL A 178 18.59 -3.39 3.06
CA VAL A 178 20.02 -3.13 3.29
C VAL A 178 20.62 -2.35 2.13
N SER A 179 21.45 -1.35 2.46
CA SER A 179 22.23 -0.53 1.52
C SER A 179 23.74 -0.73 1.71
N PRO A 180 24.54 -0.92 0.64
CA PRO A 180 24.11 -1.18 -0.73
C PRO A 180 23.33 -2.50 -0.83
N THR A 181 22.44 -2.62 -1.83
CA THR A 181 21.58 -3.80 -1.98
C THR A 181 22.38 -5.05 -2.35
N TYR A 182 22.15 -6.15 -1.64
CA TYR A 182 22.68 -7.48 -1.94
C TYR A 182 21.73 -8.59 -1.48
N ALA A 183 21.97 -9.84 -1.89
CA ALA A 183 21.21 -11.01 -1.42
C ALA A 183 21.51 -11.27 0.07
N THR A 184 20.73 -10.64 0.94
CA THR A 184 20.95 -10.61 2.38
C THR A 184 20.11 -11.64 3.13
N GLN A 185 19.04 -12.16 2.52
CA GLN A 185 18.23 -13.25 3.08
C GLN A 185 17.92 -14.31 2.01
N ASN A 186 18.10 -15.58 2.36
CA ASN A 186 17.64 -16.74 1.61
C ASN A 186 16.48 -17.39 2.38
N TYR A 187 15.31 -17.49 1.75
CA TYR A 187 14.06 -17.83 2.42
C TYR A 187 13.32 -18.96 1.71
N VAL A 188 12.95 -20.00 2.47
CA VAL A 188 12.18 -21.16 2.03
C VAL A 188 10.95 -21.33 2.90
N TYR A 189 9.82 -21.63 2.26
CA TYR A 189 8.59 -22.04 2.92
C TYR A 189 7.93 -23.16 2.11
N GLY A 190 7.21 -24.06 2.80
CA GLY A 190 6.41 -25.09 2.15
C GLY A 190 6.11 -26.25 3.07
N ASP A 191 5.30 -27.19 2.60
CA ASP A 191 4.93 -28.41 3.32
C ASP A 191 6.06 -29.47 3.27
N ILE A 192 7.27 -29.00 3.55
CA ILE A 192 8.50 -29.79 3.56
C ILE A 192 8.58 -30.49 4.91
N VAL A 193 8.65 -31.81 4.89
CA VAL A 193 8.87 -32.61 6.10
C VAL A 193 10.30 -32.39 6.57
N ASN A 194 10.44 -31.76 7.74
CA ASN A 194 11.69 -31.44 8.41
C ASN A 194 12.71 -30.70 7.52
N GLY A 195 12.28 -29.64 6.85
CA GLY A 195 13.17 -28.84 6.00
C GLY A 195 14.29 -28.13 6.76
N CYS A 196 14.26 -28.12 8.10
CA CYS A 196 15.36 -27.65 8.95
C CYS A 196 16.63 -28.52 8.84
N ALA A 197 16.49 -29.79 8.46
CA ALA A 197 17.59 -30.73 8.26
C ALA A 197 17.92 -30.99 6.78
N SER A 198 17.15 -30.40 5.86
CA SER A 198 17.30 -30.63 4.42
C SER A 198 18.20 -29.58 3.76
N ASN A 199 18.85 -29.96 2.67
CA ASN A 199 19.52 -29.02 1.78
C ASN A 199 18.47 -28.44 0.81
N LEU A 200 18.20 -27.13 0.88
CA LEU A 200 17.05 -26.49 0.21
C LEU A 200 17.51 -25.31 -0.65
N ASN A 201 16.78 -25.03 -1.73
CA ASN A 201 16.94 -23.81 -2.53
C ASN A 201 15.81 -22.84 -2.16
N GLY A 202 16.14 -21.60 -1.79
CA GLY A 202 15.16 -20.57 -1.44
C GLY A 202 15.20 -19.34 -2.32
N GLY A 203 14.27 -18.42 -2.08
CA GLY A 203 14.27 -17.10 -2.71
C GLY A 203 15.33 -16.20 -2.07
N LEU A 204 16.10 -15.50 -2.89
CA LEU A 204 17.10 -14.53 -2.43
C LEU A 204 16.48 -13.13 -2.40
N TYR A 205 16.56 -12.47 -1.25
CA TYR A 205 15.95 -11.16 -0.99
C TYR A 205 16.99 -10.13 -0.52
N SER A 206 16.72 -8.86 -0.82
CA SER A 206 17.49 -7.71 -0.35
C SER A 206 17.07 -7.15 1.01
N VAL A 207 15.99 -7.69 1.55
CA VAL A 207 15.50 -7.38 2.89
C VAL A 207 15.90 -8.48 3.87
N ARG A 208 16.07 -8.12 5.14
CA ARG A 208 16.17 -9.07 6.26
C ARG A 208 15.58 -8.49 7.54
N PRO A 209 15.26 -9.32 8.55
CA PRO A 209 14.85 -8.80 9.86
C PRO A 209 15.89 -7.88 10.48
N VAL A 210 15.43 -6.90 11.26
CA VAL A 210 16.31 -6.18 12.19
C VAL A 210 16.64 -7.11 13.36
N VAL A 211 17.93 -7.23 13.69
CA VAL A 211 18.42 -8.20 14.70
C VAL A 211 19.10 -7.44 15.83
N ARG A 212 18.91 -7.88 17.07
CA ARG A 212 19.67 -7.40 18.23
C ARG A 212 20.52 -8.52 18.81
N PHE A 213 21.83 -8.35 18.95
CA PHE A 213 22.73 -9.35 19.56
C PHE A 213 23.10 -8.97 20.99
N GLY A 214 23.11 -9.95 21.90
CA GLY A 214 23.71 -9.83 23.24
C GLY A 214 25.15 -10.36 23.24
N VAL A 215 26.14 -9.55 23.65
CA VAL A 215 27.57 -9.92 23.66
C VAL A 215 28.17 -9.74 25.06
N LEU A 216 28.94 -10.73 25.51
CA LEU A 216 29.70 -10.66 26.75
C LEU A 216 31.03 -9.90 26.55
N SER A 217 31.19 -8.73 27.17
CA SER A 217 32.41 -7.92 27.08
C SER A 217 32.54 -6.92 28.23
N GLY A 218 33.75 -6.73 28.75
CA GLY A 218 34.07 -5.72 29.77
C GLY A 218 34.59 -6.27 31.11
N ILE A 219 34.68 -5.38 32.10
CA ILE A 219 34.98 -5.61 33.52
C ILE A 219 33.80 -6.31 34.18
N GLU A 220 34.10 -7.37 34.94
CA GLU A 220 33.13 -8.11 35.77
C GLU A 220 33.38 -7.92 37.27
N GLN A 221 34.62 -7.64 37.70
CA GLN A 221 34.97 -7.44 39.11
C GLN A 221 36.17 -6.50 39.27
N SER A 222 36.26 -5.85 40.43
CA SER A 222 37.43 -5.08 40.88
C SER A 222 37.73 -5.39 42.35
N PHE A 223 38.99 -5.29 42.78
CA PHE A 223 39.32 -5.09 44.21
C PHE A 223 39.56 -3.59 44.46
N PRO A 224 39.04 -2.94 45.51
CA PRO A 224 38.20 -3.50 46.60
C PRO A 224 36.88 -4.15 46.14
N ASP A 225 36.48 -5.25 46.79
CA ASP A 225 35.31 -6.07 46.43
C ASP A 225 34.34 -6.26 47.61
N ASP A 226 33.20 -6.94 47.40
CA ASP A 226 32.17 -7.16 48.42
C ASP A 226 32.35 -8.45 49.24
N ILE A 227 33.54 -9.03 49.26
CA ILE A 227 33.77 -10.33 49.92
C ILE A 227 34.21 -10.07 51.37
N ASP A 228 33.52 -10.63 52.35
CA ASP A 228 33.93 -10.52 53.76
C ASP A 228 35.22 -11.36 54.00
N PRO A 229 36.18 -10.88 54.81
CA PRO A 229 36.18 -9.68 55.65
C PRO A 229 36.70 -8.40 54.97
N ARG A 230 36.93 -8.43 53.65
CA ARG A 230 37.56 -7.35 52.86
C ARG A 230 36.57 -6.38 52.18
N ARG A 231 35.27 -6.55 52.46
CA ARG A 231 34.17 -5.64 52.05
C ARG A 231 34.31 -4.23 52.62
N ILE A 232 34.86 -4.12 53.83
CA ILE A 232 35.12 -2.85 54.51
C ILE A 232 36.63 -2.75 54.72
N LEU A 233 37.25 -1.73 54.13
CA LEU A 233 38.67 -1.50 54.34
C LEU A 233 38.88 -0.75 55.65
N ARG A 234 39.97 -1.09 56.34
CA ARG A 234 40.29 -0.50 57.64
C ARG A 234 41.17 0.73 57.43
N SER A 235 40.70 1.89 57.87
CA SER A 235 41.57 3.07 58.04
C SER A 235 42.77 2.67 58.90
N GLY A 236 43.99 3.03 58.51
CA GLY A 236 45.21 2.61 59.20
C GLY A 236 45.92 1.37 58.64
N SER A 237 45.37 0.68 57.63
CA SER A 237 45.89 -0.62 57.13
C SER A 237 46.62 -0.55 55.78
N LEU A 238 47.51 -1.51 55.51
CA LEU A 238 48.28 -1.62 54.28
C LEU A 238 47.88 -2.85 53.44
N TYR A 239 47.44 -2.61 52.20
CA TYR A 239 46.98 -3.63 51.24
C TYR A 239 48.07 -3.90 50.19
N ALA A 240 49.05 -4.72 50.58
CA ALA A 240 50.25 -5.01 49.79
C ALA A 240 50.30 -6.43 49.17
N GLY A 241 49.22 -7.22 49.30
CA GLY A 241 49.17 -8.60 48.80
C GLY A 241 49.80 -9.63 49.72
N GLN A 242 49.88 -9.34 51.03
CA GLN A 242 50.53 -10.20 52.02
C GLN A 242 49.66 -11.41 52.42
N SER A 243 48.34 -11.30 52.28
CA SER A 243 47.37 -12.39 52.50
C SER A 243 46.11 -12.17 51.65
N ALA A 244 45.20 -13.13 51.65
CA ALA A 244 43.91 -13.01 50.97
C ALA A 244 42.98 -11.92 51.56
N GLU A 245 43.24 -11.51 52.81
CA GLU A 245 42.52 -10.46 53.54
C GLU A 245 43.08 -9.05 53.23
N PHE A 246 44.33 -8.97 52.77
CA PHE A 246 45.01 -7.72 52.35
C PHE A 246 45.54 -7.80 50.91
N PRO A 247 44.69 -8.07 49.90
CA PRO A 247 45.12 -8.19 48.52
C PRO A 247 45.49 -6.83 47.90
N LYS A 248 46.20 -6.84 46.77
CA LYS A 248 46.50 -5.61 46.02
C LYS A 248 45.30 -5.19 45.15
N PRO A 249 45.18 -3.88 44.79
CA PRO A 249 44.29 -3.40 43.73
C PRO A 249 44.37 -4.23 42.44
N SER A 250 43.21 -4.62 41.90
CA SER A 250 43.10 -5.48 40.72
C SER A 250 41.78 -5.30 39.96
N LEU A 251 41.76 -5.71 38.68
CA LEU A 251 40.58 -5.77 37.81
C LEU A 251 40.42 -7.16 37.19
N THR A 252 39.19 -7.68 37.19
CA THR A 252 38.80 -8.90 36.46
C THR A 252 37.91 -8.53 35.28
N PHE A 253 38.30 -8.91 34.07
CA PHE A 253 37.62 -8.55 32.83
C PHE A 253 37.63 -9.69 31.81
N ARG A 254 36.67 -9.65 30.88
CA ARG A 254 36.59 -10.56 29.74
C ARG A 254 37.61 -10.16 28.66
N GLN A 255 38.32 -11.15 28.15
CA GLN A 255 39.25 -11.00 27.04
C GLN A 255 39.05 -12.13 26.02
N SER A 256 39.42 -11.85 24.77
CA SER A 256 39.61 -12.84 23.71
C SER A 256 41.07 -12.88 23.26
N THR A 257 41.54 -14.02 22.78
CA THR A 257 42.91 -14.17 22.26
C THR A 257 43.21 -13.12 21.18
N GLY A 258 44.29 -12.34 21.35
CA GLY A 258 44.74 -11.30 20.43
C GLY A 258 44.03 -9.95 20.56
N GLN A 259 42.99 -9.84 21.38
CA GLN A 259 42.24 -8.59 21.59
C GLN A 259 43.11 -7.52 22.23
N GLN A 260 43.12 -6.30 21.67
CA GLN A 260 43.81 -5.15 22.24
C GLN A 260 42.88 -4.41 23.21
N ILE A 261 43.23 -4.42 24.49
CA ILE A 261 42.41 -3.88 25.59
C ILE A 261 43.19 -2.75 26.27
N ALA A 262 42.58 -1.58 26.37
CA ALA A 262 43.07 -0.46 27.15
C ALA A 262 42.27 -0.35 28.46
N LEU A 263 42.96 -0.41 29.59
CA LEU A 263 42.37 -0.32 30.93
C LEU A 263 42.82 0.96 31.65
N THR A 264 41.95 1.50 32.49
CA THR A 264 42.35 2.45 33.55
C THR A 264 41.79 1.98 34.89
N TYR A 265 42.43 2.36 35.98
CA TYR A 265 41.96 2.08 37.34
C TYR A 265 42.40 3.19 38.29
N ARG A 266 41.45 3.75 39.03
CA ARG A 266 41.70 4.72 40.10
C ARG A 266 40.72 4.57 41.24
N ILE A 267 41.13 5.02 42.42
CA ILE A 267 40.29 5.15 43.60
C ILE A 267 40.15 6.64 43.89
N VAL A 268 38.91 7.08 44.00
CA VAL A 268 38.56 8.46 44.31
C VAL A 268 37.76 8.53 45.61
N GLY A 269 37.91 9.63 46.33
CA GLY A 269 37.16 9.87 47.57
C GLY A 269 37.92 10.71 48.59
N PRO A 270 37.35 10.88 49.79
CA PRO A 270 36.04 10.36 50.20
C PRO A 270 34.89 11.10 49.47
N LEU A 271 33.86 10.38 49.03
CA LEU A 271 32.72 10.95 48.31
C LEU A 271 32.00 12.00 49.18
N PRO A 272 31.53 13.13 48.61
CA PRO A 272 31.39 13.42 47.18
C PRO A 272 32.67 13.92 46.48
N SER A 273 33.79 14.09 47.19
CA SER A 273 35.07 14.46 46.57
C SER A 273 35.51 13.37 45.59
N THR A 274 35.97 13.77 44.41
CA THR A 274 36.49 12.85 43.39
C THR A 274 38.01 12.92 43.28
N ASN A 275 38.69 13.38 44.35
CA ASN A 275 40.15 13.43 44.38
C ASN A 275 40.74 12.02 44.25
N VAL A 276 41.72 11.87 43.37
CA VAL A 276 42.37 10.59 43.10
C VAL A 276 43.37 10.29 44.21
N ILE A 277 43.07 9.31 45.05
CA ILE A 277 43.95 8.88 46.14
C ILE A 277 44.89 7.74 45.71
N TYR A 278 44.48 6.94 44.73
CA TYR A 278 45.26 5.87 44.14
C TYR A 278 44.96 5.79 42.64
N GLN A 279 45.98 5.65 41.81
CA GLN A 279 45.87 5.52 40.36
C GLN A 279 46.88 4.49 39.88
N ALA A 280 46.41 3.38 39.31
CA ALA A 280 47.29 2.36 38.75
C ALA A 280 48.03 2.88 37.51
N ARG A 281 49.25 2.40 37.30
CA ARG A 281 50.12 2.74 36.18
C ARG A 281 50.78 1.51 35.56
N GLN A 282 51.23 1.65 34.32
CA GLN A 282 52.13 0.71 33.65
C GLN A 282 53.23 1.52 32.97
N ALA A 283 54.49 1.32 33.39
CA ALA A 283 55.65 2.07 32.90
C ALA A 283 55.44 3.61 32.95
N GLY A 284 54.81 4.11 34.03
CA GLY A 284 54.52 5.54 34.21
C GLY A 284 53.27 6.08 33.51
N ASN A 285 52.60 5.28 32.66
CA ASN A 285 51.35 5.68 31.99
C ASN A 285 50.11 5.21 32.78
N THR A 286 49.04 6.01 32.81
CA THR A 286 47.77 5.68 33.49
C THR A 286 46.87 4.75 32.66
N THR A 287 47.15 4.61 31.36
CA THR A 287 46.51 3.60 30.50
C THR A 287 47.33 2.32 30.52
N ILE A 288 46.69 1.22 30.88
CA ILE A 288 47.29 -0.11 31.00
C ILE A 288 46.85 -0.93 29.80
N ASN A 289 47.78 -1.23 28.91
CA ASN A 289 47.50 -1.95 27.67
C ASN A 289 47.71 -3.46 27.88
N VAL A 290 46.68 -4.23 27.56
CA VAL A 290 46.67 -5.69 27.67
C VAL A 290 46.35 -6.29 26.30
N THR A 291 47.17 -7.23 25.84
CA THR A 291 46.82 -8.12 24.73
C THR A 291 46.23 -9.40 25.30
N GLY A 292 44.99 -9.73 24.93
CA GLY A 292 44.29 -10.89 25.45
C GLY A 292 45.01 -12.20 25.12
N ALA A 293 45.31 -13.01 26.13
CA ALA A 293 46.09 -14.24 25.96
C ALA A 293 45.21 -15.46 25.62
N PHE A 294 43.98 -15.50 26.11
CA PHE A 294 43.02 -16.59 25.95
C PHE A 294 41.60 -16.03 25.98
N ASN A 295 40.62 -16.85 25.59
CA ASN A 295 39.20 -16.50 25.68
C ASN A 295 38.69 -16.78 27.10
N GLY A 296 38.19 -15.76 27.82
CA GLY A 296 37.64 -15.93 29.17
C GLY A 296 37.88 -14.74 30.10
N LEU A 297 37.75 -14.98 31.41
CA LEU A 297 38.03 -13.98 32.45
C LEU A 297 39.52 -13.93 32.78
N ASN A 298 40.06 -12.73 32.93
CA ASN A 298 41.43 -12.49 33.37
C ASN A 298 41.44 -11.49 34.53
N THR A 299 42.24 -11.76 35.56
CA THR A 299 42.45 -10.84 36.69
C THR A 299 43.83 -10.23 36.60
N LEU A 300 43.90 -8.91 36.44
CA LEU A 300 45.12 -8.13 36.41
C LEU A 300 45.34 -7.43 37.74
N THR A 301 46.43 -7.77 38.43
CA THR A 301 46.89 -7.08 39.64
C THR A 301 47.89 -5.99 39.29
N PHE A 302 47.76 -4.80 39.86
CA PHE A 302 48.63 -3.66 39.53
C PHE A 302 49.96 -3.72 40.30
N THR A 303 51.05 -3.39 39.60
CA THR A 303 52.42 -3.42 40.14
C THR A 303 53.07 -2.05 40.26
N ASP A 304 52.44 -1.00 39.70
CA ASP A 304 52.86 0.40 39.74
C ASP A 304 51.62 1.28 39.94
N ALA A 305 51.74 2.33 40.76
CA ALA A 305 50.65 3.24 41.08
C ALA A 305 51.16 4.60 41.57
N THR A 306 50.29 5.61 41.56
CA THR A 306 50.55 6.94 42.11
C THR A 306 49.38 7.42 42.95
N GLY A 307 49.58 8.46 43.77
CA GLY A 307 48.57 9.04 44.64
C GLY A 307 48.98 8.94 46.11
N ILE A 308 48.25 9.65 46.97
CA ILE A 308 48.56 9.72 48.41
C ILE A 308 48.40 8.37 49.14
N ALA A 309 47.61 7.45 48.56
CA ALA A 309 47.38 6.10 49.06
C ALA A 309 48.19 5.04 48.28
N ALA A 310 49.11 5.44 47.39
CA ALA A 310 49.92 4.50 46.61
C ALA A 310 51.23 4.16 47.35
N GLY A 311 51.34 2.91 47.80
CA GLY A 311 52.54 2.34 48.40
C GLY A 311 53.44 1.64 47.38
N SER A 312 54.61 1.17 47.85
CA SER A 312 55.61 0.49 47.01
C SER A 312 55.04 -0.73 46.27
N GLY A 313 55.40 -0.90 44.99
CA GLY A 313 55.02 -2.07 44.19
C GLY A 313 53.52 -2.17 43.91
N GLY A 314 52.81 -1.04 43.85
CA GLY A 314 51.37 -0.96 43.55
C GLY A 314 50.46 -1.21 44.75
N ALA A 315 51.00 -1.23 45.98
CA ALA A 315 50.21 -1.44 47.20
C ALA A 315 49.24 -0.26 47.46
N LEU A 316 48.11 -0.54 48.12
CA LEU A 316 47.18 0.49 48.60
C LEU A 316 47.42 0.73 50.10
N ASP A 317 47.97 1.89 50.45
CA ASP A 317 48.31 2.29 51.81
C ASP A 317 47.23 3.23 52.38
N LEU A 318 46.47 2.75 53.37
CA LEU A 318 45.39 3.49 54.01
C LEU A 318 45.80 4.06 55.39
N THR A 319 47.09 4.09 55.72
CA THR A 319 47.58 4.53 57.04
C THR A 319 47.22 5.96 57.40
N ASN A 320 47.19 6.85 56.40
CA ASN A 320 46.89 8.28 56.57
C ASN A 320 45.72 8.74 55.69
N ILE A 321 44.84 7.81 55.30
CA ILE A 321 43.70 8.09 54.44
C ILE A 321 42.45 8.27 55.32
N PRO A 322 41.69 9.37 55.18
CA PRO A 322 40.49 9.56 55.95
C PRO A 322 39.46 8.46 55.65
N GLY A 323 38.72 8.03 56.66
CA GLY A 323 37.56 7.18 56.47
C GLY A 323 36.45 7.85 55.66
N GLY A 324 35.50 7.02 55.23
CA GLY A 324 34.33 7.37 54.44
C GLY A 324 34.19 6.52 53.17
N ALA A 325 33.16 6.84 52.39
CA ALA A 325 32.88 6.13 51.14
C ALA A 325 33.87 6.52 50.04
N TYR A 326 34.51 5.54 49.41
CA TYR A 326 35.38 5.71 48.26
C TYR A 326 34.79 4.97 47.07
N ARG A 327 35.22 5.38 45.87
CA ARG A 327 34.79 4.76 44.62
C ARG A 327 35.99 4.36 43.78
N VAL A 328 36.02 3.11 43.37
CA VAL A 328 36.82 2.65 42.23
C VAL A 328 36.19 3.19 40.97
N GLU A 329 36.99 3.82 40.13
CA GLU A 329 36.64 4.17 38.76
C GLU A 329 37.63 3.50 37.82
N ALA A 330 37.12 2.70 36.89
CA ALA A 330 37.93 2.01 35.90
C ALA A 330 37.28 2.11 34.53
N THR A 331 38.10 2.09 33.49
CA THR A 331 37.61 2.01 32.11
C THR A 331 38.15 0.76 31.44
N TYR A 332 37.32 0.11 30.65
CA TYR A 332 37.72 -0.92 29.70
C TYR A 332 37.42 -0.41 28.30
N SER A 333 38.40 -0.43 27.40
CA SER A 333 38.22 0.00 26.01
C SER A 333 38.87 -0.96 25.04
N ILE A 334 38.13 -1.23 23.97
CA ILE A 334 38.56 -1.95 22.78
C ILE A 334 38.07 -1.17 21.55
N ALA A 335 38.50 -1.55 20.34
CA ALA A 335 37.98 -0.92 19.13
C ALA A 335 36.43 -1.00 19.08
N GLY A 336 35.76 0.16 19.00
CA GLY A 336 34.31 0.26 18.91
C GLY A 336 33.54 0.20 20.24
N TYR A 337 34.19 -0.09 21.38
CA TYR A 337 33.52 -0.22 22.68
C TYR A 337 34.33 0.37 23.84
N SER A 338 33.64 1.05 24.76
CA SER A 338 34.17 1.46 26.04
C SER A 338 33.14 1.24 27.16
N GLN A 339 33.61 0.71 28.29
CA GLN A 339 32.86 0.54 29.52
C GLN A 339 33.48 1.40 30.62
N ASN A 340 32.64 2.07 31.40
CA ASN A 340 33.02 2.63 32.69
C ASN A 340 32.55 1.68 33.79
N TRP A 341 33.45 1.34 34.70
CA TRP A 341 33.19 0.53 35.88
C TRP A 341 33.32 1.39 37.12
N PHE A 342 32.26 1.43 37.92
CA PHE A 342 32.21 2.15 39.18
C PHE A 342 31.89 1.18 40.30
N LYS A 343 32.72 1.18 41.34
CA LYS A 343 32.48 0.35 42.52
C LYS A 343 32.74 1.15 43.79
N GLU A 344 31.68 1.38 44.56
CA GLU A 344 31.80 2.02 45.88
C GLU A 344 32.18 1.00 46.95
N PHE A 345 33.02 1.43 47.89
CA PHE A 345 33.43 0.68 49.07
C PHE A 345 33.69 1.66 50.23
N ASN A 346 33.70 1.16 51.46
CA ASN A 346 33.90 2.00 52.64
C ASN A 346 35.30 1.81 53.24
N ILE A 347 35.93 2.92 53.64
CA ILE A 347 37.06 2.93 54.57
C ILE A 347 36.50 3.35 55.93
N ALA A 348 36.31 2.43 56.88
CA ALA A 348 35.54 2.73 58.09
C ALA A 348 36.32 3.55 59.14
N TYR A 349 35.66 4.57 59.72
CA TYR A 349 36.06 5.29 60.94
C TYR A 349 35.53 4.61 62.22
N PRO A 350 35.98 5.01 63.43
CA PRO A 350 35.47 4.44 64.68
C PRO A 350 33.95 4.60 64.92
N ASN A 351 33.34 5.79 64.76
CA ASN A 351 31.90 6.00 64.92
C ASN A 351 31.35 6.84 63.75
N ASP A 352 30.35 6.35 63.01
CA ASP A 352 29.82 6.99 61.80
C ASP A 352 28.46 6.35 61.43
N VAL A 353 27.39 7.15 61.28
CA VAL A 353 26.06 6.70 60.83
C VAL A 353 25.65 7.42 59.56
N SER A 354 25.18 6.67 58.56
CA SER A 354 24.83 7.23 57.26
C SER A 354 23.35 7.09 56.93
N MET A 355 22.83 8.06 56.19
CA MET A 355 21.54 7.96 55.52
C MET A 355 21.70 7.15 54.24
N ARG A 356 21.36 5.86 54.28
CA ARG A 356 21.69 4.92 53.21
C ARG A 356 20.72 5.00 52.03
N GLN A 357 19.42 5.12 52.29
CA GLN A 357 18.40 5.13 51.24
C GLN A 357 17.11 5.81 51.68
N ILE A 358 16.52 6.62 50.79
CA ILE A 358 15.10 6.99 50.87
C ILE A 358 14.28 5.82 50.31
N ARG A 359 13.62 5.04 51.17
CA ARG A 359 12.83 3.87 50.77
C ARG A 359 11.45 4.25 50.24
N SER A 360 10.84 5.27 50.84
CA SER A 360 9.58 5.83 50.40
C SER A 360 9.52 7.33 50.74
N PRO A 361 9.02 8.19 49.84
CA PRO A 361 8.44 7.87 48.53
C PRO A 361 9.49 7.40 47.51
N LEU A 362 9.10 6.50 46.61
CA LEU A 362 9.91 6.10 45.46
C LEU A 362 9.97 7.27 44.48
N ALA A 363 11.13 7.46 43.86
CA ALA A 363 11.31 8.50 42.86
C ALA A 363 10.46 8.22 41.59
N ILE A 364 10.26 9.26 40.78
CA ILE A 364 9.72 9.16 39.41
C ILE A 364 10.48 8.03 38.67
N PRO A 365 9.77 7.10 37.99
CA PRO A 365 8.43 7.22 37.42
C PRO A 365 7.27 6.82 38.34
N ARG A 366 7.50 6.45 39.61
CA ARG A 366 6.39 6.07 40.51
C ARG A 366 5.38 7.22 40.64
N LYS A 367 4.11 6.90 40.45
CA LYS A 367 2.98 7.82 40.57
C LYS A 367 2.24 7.58 41.90
N TYR A 368 1.88 8.66 42.59
CA TYR A 368 1.11 8.59 43.84
C TYR A 368 -0.25 9.29 43.69
N PRO A 369 -1.35 8.71 44.18
CA PRO A 369 -2.65 9.36 44.13
C PRO A 369 -2.69 10.54 45.11
N ARG A 370 -3.27 11.65 44.65
CA ARG A 370 -3.63 12.79 45.51
C ARG A 370 -4.57 12.34 46.64
N GLY A 371 -4.35 12.84 47.86
CA GLY A 371 -5.25 12.65 49.01
C GLY A 371 -5.09 11.33 49.76
N ILE A 372 -4.14 10.48 49.37
CA ILE A 372 -3.83 9.21 50.04
C ILE A 372 -2.51 9.35 50.82
N ASN A 373 -2.43 8.66 51.96
CA ASN A 373 -1.22 8.62 52.78
C ASN A 373 -0.06 7.95 52.01
N ILE A 374 0.97 8.74 51.73
CA ILE A 374 2.22 8.30 51.12
C ILE A 374 3.19 7.94 52.25
N PRO A 375 3.65 6.68 52.34
CA PRO A 375 4.56 6.28 53.40
C PRO A 375 5.90 7.03 53.27
N ILE A 376 6.45 7.46 54.40
CA ILE A 376 7.76 8.11 54.50
C ILE A 376 8.67 7.16 55.27
N SER A 377 9.71 6.65 54.62
CA SER A 377 10.57 5.62 55.20
C SER A 377 12.00 5.78 54.70
N ALA A 378 12.94 5.69 55.62
CA ALA A 378 14.38 5.78 55.39
C ALA A 378 15.08 4.47 55.79
N LEU A 379 16.23 4.20 55.18
CA LEU A 379 17.18 3.18 55.61
C LEU A 379 18.42 3.91 56.13
N ILE A 380 18.74 3.71 57.40
CA ILE A 380 19.99 4.18 58.00
C ILE A 380 20.97 3.01 58.13
N GLN A 381 22.27 3.30 58.12
CA GLN A 381 23.31 2.28 58.23
C GLN A 381 24.44 2.77 59.14
N ASN A 382 24.87 1.91 60.05
CA ASN A 382 26.14 2.14 60.77
C ASN A 382 27.31 1.82 59.83
N VAL A 383 28.09 2.83 59.47
CA VAL A 383 29.26 2.73 58.61
C VAL A 383 30.58 2.82 59.40
N GLY A 384 30.49 3.05 60.71
CA GLY A 384 31.60 3.05 61.67
C GLY A 384 31.86 1.69 62.34
N LEU A 385 33.01 1.56 63.00
CA LEU A 385 33.49 0.32 63.65
C LEU A 385 32.83 0.03 65.01
N ASN A 386 32.24 1.03 65.66
CA ASN A 386 31.57 0.91 66.95
C ASN A 386 30.05 0.94 66.78
N ASP A 387 29.33 0.40 67.76
CA ASP A 387 27.87 0.30 67.71
C ASP A 387 27.17 1.68 67.82
N VAL A 388 26.19 1.92 66.95
CA VAL A 388 25.26 3.06 67.02
C VAL A 388 24.06 2.66 67.87
N THR A 389 23.82 3.38 68.97
CA THR A 389 22.78 3.06 69.96
C THR A 389 21.75 4.17 70.16
N ASP A 390 22.00 5.38 69.64
CA ASP A 390 21.08 6.50 69.70
C ASP A 390 21.26 7.40 68.46
N ALA A 391 20.20 7.59 67.65
CA ALA A 391 20.20 8.45 66.47
C ALA A 391 18.78 8.97 66.16
N ASP A 392 18.65 10.16 65.58
CA ASP A 392 17.38 10.75 65.15
C ASP A 392 17.29 10.82 63.62
N VAL A 393 16.15 10.48 63.02
CA VAL A 393 15.91 10.59 61.58
C VAL A 393 14.85 11.65 61.29
N THR A 394 15.18 12.63 60.46
CA THR A 394 14.29 13.74 60.05
C THR A 394 13.98 13.67 58.56
N ALA A 395 12.72 13.81 58.16
CA ALA A 395 12.32 13.94 56.76
C ALA A 395 11.66 15.30 56.49
N THR A 396 12.02 15.95 55.39
CA THR A 396 11.53 17.25 54.94
C THR A 396 11.03 17.14 53.49
N ILE A 397 9.81 17.61 53.20
CA ILE A 397 9.25 17.63 51.84
C ILE A 397 8.92 19.07 51.43
N THR A 398 9.35 19.44 50.22
CA THR A 398 9.10 20.76 49.60
C THR A 398 8.51 20.59 48.20
N ARG A 399 7.88 21.63 47.66
CA ARG A 399 7.48 21.65 46.24
C ARG A 399 8.74 21.70 45.36
N ALA A 400 8.77 20.94 44.26
CA ALA A 400 9.93 20.92 43.36
C ALA A 400 10.22 22.28 42.72
N SER A 401 9.20 23.14 42.56
CA SER A 401 9.33 24.53 42.10
C SER A 401 9.98 25.49 43.11
N GLY A 402 10.29 25.03 44.33
CA GLY A 402 10.75 25.85 45.45
C GLY A 402 9.61 26.33 46.36
N GLY A 403 9.95 26.63 47.63
CA GLY A 403 9.02 27.08 48.69
C GLY A 403 9.40 26.55 50.08
N PRO A 404 8.71 26.99 51.16
CA PRO A 404 8.92 26.45 52.50
C PRO A 404 8.53 24.95 52.59
N PRO A 405 9.08 24.19 53.56
CA PRO A 405 8.71 22.80 53.76
C PRO A 405 7.22 22.66 54.08
N VAL A 406 6.55 21.74 53.39
CA VAL A 406 5.12 21.41 53.59
C VAL A 406 4.93 20.20 54.50
N TYR A 407 6.01 19.51 54.83
CA TYR A 407 6.08 18.40 55.77
C TYR A 407 7.49 18.37 56.36
N GLN A 408 7.59 18.24 57.68
CA GLN A 408 8.83 18.09 58.41
C GLN A 408 8.57 17.29 59.69
N GLU A 409 9.11 16.09 59.79
CA GLU A 409 8.92 15.18 60.93
C GLU A 409 10.24 14.54 61.35
N THR A 410 10.42 14.28 62.65
CA THR A 410 11.61 13.64 63.22
C THR A 410 11.21 12.45 64.09
N VAL A 411 11.86 11.30 63.89
CA VAL A 411 11.64 10.06 64.65
C VAL A 411 12.96 9.55 65.21
N LYS A 412 12.95 9.18 66.49
CA LYS A 412 14.09 8.55 67.16
C LYS A 412 14.26 7.10 66.72
N PHE A 413 15.49 6.69 66.40
CA PHE A 413 15.82 5.29 66.17
C PHE A 413 15.93 4.53 67.50
N GLU A 414 15.19 3.42 67.63
CA GLU A 414 15.25 2.51 68.78
C GLU A 414 15.96 1.22 68.37
N GLY A 415 17.19 0.99 68.87
CA GLY A 415 17.94 -0.24 68.62
C GLY A 415 19.45 -0.10 68.76
N THR A 416 20.19 -1.13 68.35
CA THR A 416 21.66 -1.12 68.25
C THR A 416 22.06 -1.57 66.86
N LEU A 417 22.74 -0.71 66.11
CA LEU A 417 23.32 -1.03 64.81
C LEU A 417 24.80 -1.33 64.99
N ARG A 418 25.22 -2.57 64.74
CA ARG A 418 26.65 -2.92 64.65
C ARG A 418 27.21 -2.47 63.30
N THR A 419 28.53 -2.48 63.16
CA THR A 419 29.20 -2.12 61.89
C THR A 419 28.60 -2.86 60.71
N GLY A 420 28.11 -2.09 59.74
CA GLY A 420 27.48 -2.61 58.53
C GLY A 420 25.99 -2.93 58.66
N ASP A 421 25.43 -2.98 59.88
CA ASP A 421 24.00 -3.20 60.10
C ASP A 421 23.17 -2.02 59.56
N GLN A 422 21.98 -2.35 59.08
CA GLN A 422 21.02 -1.39 58.54
C GLN A 422 19.70 -1.48 59.30
N ALA A 423 19.02 -0.35 59.47
CA ALA A 423 17.68 -0.28 60.04
C ALA A 423 16.74 0.56 59.19
N ASN A 424 15.50 0.10 59.09
CA ASN A 424 14.41 0.89 58.53
C ASN A 424 13.84 1.81 59.61
N VAL A 425 13.65 3.08 59.28
CA VAL A 425 12.98 4.06 60.13
C VAL A 425 11.77 4.59 59.38
N ASP A 426 10.58 4.33 59.90
CA ASP A 426 9.31 4.77 59.33
C ASP A 426 8.87 6.06 60.04
N LEU A 427 8.55 7.09 59.25
CA LEU A 427 8.05 8.38 59.70
C LEU A 427 6.55 8.51 59.41
N PRO A 428 5.83 9.45 60.07
CA PRO A 428 4.42 9.71 59.77
C PRO A 428 4.16 9.92 58.28
N ALA A 429 3.08 9.37 57.74
CA ALA A 429 2.83 9.44 56.29
C ALA A 429 2.59 10.89 55.81
N PHE A 430 3.04 11.19 54.59
CA PHE A 430 2.76 12.45 53.91
C PHE A 430 1.44 12.35 53.14
N ASN A 431 0.55 13.34 53.27
CA ASN A 431 -0.70 13.40 52.51
C ASN A 431 -0.90 14.83 52.00
N THR A 432 -1.27 14.97 50.73
CA THR A 432 -1.50 16.27 50.10
C THR A 432 -2.62 16.20 49.06
N LEU A 433 -3.31 17.32 48.92
CA LEU A 433 -4.28 17.54 47.85
C LEU A 433 -3.63 18.22 46.63
N ASP A 434 -2.38 18.66 46.66
CA ASP A 434 -1.78 19.26 45.46
C ASP A 434 -1.32 18.20 44.46
N VAL A 435 -1.47 18.47 43.15
CA VAL A 435 -0.97 17.66 42.04
C VAL A 435 0.26 18.36 41.48
N THR A 436 1.44 17.86 41.83
CA THR A 436 2.74 18.46 41.48
C THR A 436 3.86 17.46 41.72
N THR A 437 5.06 17.84 41.31
CA THR A 437 6.31 17.19 41.73
C THR A 437 6.78 17.77 43.07
N TRP A 438 7.27 16.89 43.93
CA TRP A 438 7.77 17.16 45.28
C TRP A 438 9.23 16.74 45.39
N ASN A 439 10.01 17.47 46.18
CA ASN A 439 11.35 17.08 46.61
C ASN A 439 11.30 16.56 48.05
N VAL A 440 11.96 15.45 48.33
CA VAL A 440 12.15 14.95 49.69
C VAL A 440 13.63 14.92 50.07
N THR A 441 13.92 15.34 51.29
CA THR A 441 15.23 15.26 51.94
C THR A 441 15.07 14.53 53.26
N MET A 442 15.95 13.59 53.57
CA MET A 442 15.98 12.84 54.83
C MET A 442 17.38 12.90 55.43
N CYS A 443 17.49 13.14 56.73
CA CYS A 443 18.76 13.22 57.45
C CYS A 443 18.73 12.33 58.69
N VAL A 444 19.86 11.71 59.04
CA VAL A 444 20.11 11.03 60.32
C VAL A 444 21.07 11.86 61.15
N ASP A 445 20.93 11.86 62.47
CA ASP A 445 21.77 12.62 63.39
C ASP A 445 22.19 11.69 64.54
N LEU A 446 23.48 11.36 64.62
CA LEU A 446 24.04 10.46 65.63
C LEU A 446 24.06 11.14 67.01
N LYS A 447 23.46 10.49 68.01
CA LYS A 447 23.35 11.04 69.37
C LYS A 447 24.27 10.39 70.40
N ASN A 448 24.65 9.12 70.21
CA ASN A 448 25.46 8.39 71.21
C ASN A 448 26.98 8.61 71.10
N ALA A 449 27.47 9.25 70.03
CA ALA A 449 28.87 9.60 69.82
C ALA A 449 29.00 10.84 68.91
N ILE A 450 30.23 11.33 68.73
CA ILE A 450 30.51 12.31 67.68
C ILE A 450 30.54 11.56 66.36
N ASP A 451 29.65 11.94 65.43
CA ASP A 451 29.73 11.44 64.06
C ASP A 451 31.03 11.94 63.41
N ASN A 452 31.86 11.01 62.96
CA ASN A 452 33.14 11.34 62.33
C ASN A 452 33.02 11.65 60.83
N GLN A 453 31.83 11.55 60.23
CA GLN A 453 31.58 11.88 58.83
C GLN A 453 30.16 12.44 58.52
N ASP A 454 29.82 13.59 59.13
CA ASP A 454 28.53 14.30 58.98
C ASP A 454 28.03 14.58 57.55
N ALA A 455 28.92 14.54 56.54
CA ALA A 455 28.56 14.73 55.14
C ALA A 455 27.71 13.59 54.54
N ASN A 456 27.65 12.42 55.18
CA ASN A 456 26.90 11.25 54.68
C ASN A 456 25.50 11.09 55.35
N ASP A 457 25.17 12.00 56.26
CA ASP A 457 24.02 11.97 57.15
C ASP A 457 22.71 12.34 56.44
N CYS A 458 22.75 12.99 55.28
CA CYS A 458 21.57 13.49 54.58
C CYS A 458 21.48 12.96 53.14
N LEU A 459 20.29 12.51 52.74
CA LEU A 459 19.93 12.24 51.35
C LEU A 459 18.82 13.16 50.86
N PRO A 460 18.80 13.55 49.57
CA PRO A 460 19.86 13.32 48.60
C PRO A 460 21.02 14.34 48.74
N THR A 461 22.25 13.90 48.46
CA THR A 461 23.47 14.75 48.54
C THR A 461 23.76 15.55 47.27
N THR A 462 23.30 15.09 46.10
CA THR A 462 23.66 15.67 44.79
C THR A 462 22.50 15.80 43.81
N THR A 463 21.64 14.77 43.72
CA THR A 463 20.44 14.75 42.83
C THR A 463 19.16 14.78 43.64
N THR A 464 18.31 15.77 43.39
CA THR A 464 16.98 15.88 44.04
C THR A 464 16.17 14.60 43.90
N HIS A 465 15.66 14.08 45.01
CA HIS A 465 14.78 12.91 45.05
C HIS A 465 13.35 13.38 44.84
N THR A 466 12.88 13.28 43.60
CA THR A 466 11.57 13.78 43.19
C THR A 466 10.54 12.67 43.11
N PHE A 467 9.34 12.91 43.65
CA PHE A 467 8.16 12.07 43.43
C PHE A 467 6.98 12.97 43.03
N GLN A 468 5.93 12.40 42.45
CA GLN A 468 4.79 13.16 41.95
C GLN A 468 3.46 12.64 42.48
N THR A 469 2.56 13.57 42.77
CA THR A 469 1.14 13.29 42.98
C THR A 469 0.37 13.62 41.72
N LEU A 470 -0.50 12.71 41.26
CA LEU A 470 -1.30 12.84 40.04
C LEU A 470 -2.78 12.55 40.31
N TYR A 471 -3.64 12.90 39.36
CA TYR A 471 -5.03 12.48 39.34
C TYR A 471 -5.13 11.00 38.92
N ASN A 472 -6.15 10.29 39.42
CA ASN A 472 -6.37 8.89 39.06
C ASN A 472 -6.69 8.78 37.55
N GLU A 473 -7.73 9.49 37.12
CA GLU A 473 -8.16 9.60 35.74
C GLU A 473 -7.95 11.04 35.23
N GLU A 474 -7.25 11.19 34.10
CA GLU A 474 -7.06 12.49 33.43
C GLU A 474 -6.78 12.24 31.93
N VAL A 475 -7.46 12.97 31.05
CA VAL A 475 -7.29 12.81 29.60
C VAL A 475 -7.43 14.12 28.83
N GLY A 476 -6.34 14.53 28.19
CA GLY A 476 -6.28 15.74 27.38
C GLY A 476 -6.40 15.49 25.87
N GLY A 477 -6.88 16.51 25.14
CA GLY A 477 -6.69 16.59 23.70
C GLY A 477 -5.24 16.95 23.37
N LEU A 478 -4.52 16.09 22.66
CA LEU A 478 -3.10 16.30 22.37
C LEU A 478 -2.88 17.11 21.09
N ALA A 479 -3.47 16.67 19.97
CA ALA A 479 -3.26 17.29 18.66
C ALA A 479 -4.36 16.94 17.65
N ILE A 480 -4.49 17.77 16.62
CA ILE A 480 -5.28 17.47 15.41
C ILE A 480 -4.29 17.24 14.26
N ASP A 481 -4.22 16.01 13.79
CA ASP A 481 -3.29 15.61 12.72
C ASP A 481 -3.88 15.87 11.33
N ASN A 482 -5.21 15.69 11.17
CA ASN A 482 -5.95 16.03 9.96
C ASN A 482 -7.34 16.58 10.34
N PRO A 483 -7.76 17.78 9.92
CA PRO A 483 -7.02 18.71 9.06
C PRO A 483 -5.83 19.38 9.76
N SER A 484 -4.69 19.46 9.08
CA SER A 484 -3.50 20.18 9.52
C SER A 484 -3.59 21.68 9.19
N ALA A 485 -2.94 22.54 9.97
CA ALA A 485 -2.97 24.00 9.75
C ALA A 485 -2.37 24.42 8.39
N THR A 486 -1.40 23.64 7.87
CA THR A 486 -0.73 23.87 6.58
C THR A 486 -1.24 22.95 5.47
N GLY A 487 -2.31 22.18 5.71
CA GLY A 487 -2.87 21.25 4.73
C GLY A 487 -3.62 21.95 3.61
N GLU A 488 -3.74 21.28 2.47
CA GLU A 488 -4.49 21.78 1.32
C GLU A 488 -5.85 21.10 1.22
N TYR A 489 -6.92 21.85 1.48
CA TYR A 489 -8.29 21.36 1.49
C TYR A 489 -9.14 22.12 0.48
N TRP A 490 -10.16 21.46 -0.08
CA TRP A 490 -10.99 22.02 -1.15
C TRP A 490 -12.47 21.77 -0.87
N SER A 491 -13.32 22.71 -1.24
CA SER A 491 -14.77 22.59 -1.07
C SER A 491 -15.30 21.30 -1.71
N ASN A 492 -16.33 20.70 -1.14
CA ASN A 492 -16.97 19.47 -1.62
C ASN A 492 -16.06 18.23 -1.73
N ARG A 493 -14.77 18.32 -1.39
CA ARG A 493 -13.84 17.20 -1.37
C ARG A 493 -13.79 16.60 0.04
N PRO A 494 -14.17 15.33 0.22
CA PRO A 494 -14.10 14.68 1.53
C PRO A 494 -12.66 14.53 2.01
N LEU A 495 -12.48 14.59 3.33
CA LEU A 495 -11.24 14.24 4.02
C LEU A 495 -11.55 13.36 5.24
N THR A 496 -10.61 12.53 5.69
CA THR A 496 -10.75 11.74 6.94
C THR A 496 -10.12 12.46 8.12
N PRO A 497 -10.90 13.06 9.04
CA PRO A 497 -10.32 13.79 10.16
C PRO A 497 -9.67 12.83 11.17
N ARG A 498 -8.55 13.24 11.75
CA ARG A 498 -7.78 12.47 12.72
C ARG A 498 -7.23 13.37 13.82
N GLY A 499 -7.37 12.92 15.06
CA GLY A 499 -6.80 13.56 16.23
C GLY A 499 -5.98 12.60 17.09
N ARG A 500 -5.30 13.16 18.09
CA ARG A 500 -4.64 12.42 19.16
C ARG A 500 -5.12 12.91 20.51
N ILE A 501 -5.30 11.97 21.44
CA ILE A 501 -5.56 12.23 22.85
C ILE A 501 -4.40 11.69 23.68
N ILE A 502 -4.23 12.22 24.89
CA ILE A 502 -3.18 11.81 25.83
C ILE A 502 -3.78 11.53 27.21
N ASN A 503 -3.38 10.43 27.83
CA ASN A 503 -3.68 10.11 29.22
C ASN A 503 -2.55 10.67 30.11
N GLY A 504 -2.87 11.66 30.95
CA GLY A 504 -1.97 12.21 31.96
C GLY A 504 -2.24 11.67 33.37
N GLY A 505 -3.22 10.77 33.51
CA GLY A 505 -3.58 10.10 34.75
C GLY A 505 -2.62 8.98 35.16
N MET A 506 -2.96 8.34 36.28
CA MET A 506 -2.19 7.19 36.79
C MET A 506 -2.75 5.84 36.33
N GLN A 507 -4.02 5.79 35.93
CA GLN A 507 -4.70 4.57 35.54
C GLN A 507 -4.88 4.50 34.03
N ASP A 508 -4.91 3.29 33.49
CA ASP A 508 -5.34 3.06 32.12
C ASP A 508 -6.81 3.48 32.02
N LEU A 509 -7.13 4.22 30.96
CA LEU A 509 -8.48 4.71 30.72
C LEU A 509 -9.13 3.85 29.63
N SER A 510 -10.44 3.60 29.78
CA SER A 510 -11.23 2.85 28.80
C SER A 510 -12.52 3.58 28.46
N ASP A 511 -13.08 3.28 27.30
CA ASP A 511 -14.35 3.87 26.82
C ASP A 511 -14.36 5.41 26.82
N ILE A 512 -13.28 6.02 26.31
CA ILE A 512 -13.10 7.48 26.36
C ILE A 512 -13.91 8.15 25.23
N PRO A 513 -14.93 8.96 25.53
CA PRO A 513 -15.68 9.66 24.50
C PRO A 513 -14.86 10.86 24.01
N VAL A 514 -14.58 10.89 22.71
CA VAL A 514 -13.85 11.97 22.04
C VAL A 514 -14.71 12.53 20.92
N ARG A 515 -14.92 13.84 20.94
CA ARG A 515 -15.72 14.58 19.97
C ARG A 515 -14.83 15.44 19.09
N LEU A 516 -15.09 15.40 17.78
CA LEU A 516 -14.56 16.37 16.84
C LEU A 516 -15.69 17.28 16.37
N ARG A 517 -15.50 18.58 16.60
CA ARG A 517 -16.40 19.66 16.14
C ARG A 517 -15.66 20.53 15.14
N ILE A 518 -16.20 20.72 13.94
CA ILE A 518 -15.65 21.64 12.94
C ILE A 518 -16.66 22.76 12.67
N THR A 519 -16.18 24.00 12.77
CA THR A 519 -16.95 25.24 12.61
C THR A 519 -16.40 26.04 11.44
N GLN A 520 -17.26 26.57 10.58
CA GLN A 520 -16.86 27.53 9.53
C GLN A 520 -16.83 28.95 10.10
N ILE A 521 -15.85 29.78 9.70
CA ILE A 521 -15.64 31.15 10.24
C ILE A 521 -15.69 32.20 9.10
N PRO A 522 -16.54 33.24 9.18
CA PRO A 522 -17.69 33.38 10.09
C PRO A 522 -18.81 32.43 9.66
N GLY A 523 -19.41 31.72 10.60
CA GLY A 523 -20.40 30.69 10.31
C GLY A 523 -20.74 29.85 11.52
N GLY A 524 -21.27 28.65 11.29
CA GLY A 524 -21.71 27.72 12.33
C GLY A 524 -20.99 26.38 12.28
N VAL A 525 -21.37 25.48 13.19
CA VAL A 525 -20.87 24.11 13.23
C VAL A 525 -21.35 23.35 12.00
N VAL A 526 -20.42 22.83 11.21
CA VAL A 526 -20.67 22.04 9.99
C VAL A 526 -20.37 20.55 10.16
N TYR A 527 -19.65 20.19 11.23
CA TYR A 527 -19.32 18.81 11.57
C TYR A 527 -19.31 18.64 13.09
N ASN A 528 -19.93 17.57 13.58
CA ASN A 528 -20.00 17.25 15.00
C ASN A 528 -20.18 15.74 15.15
N ARG A 529 -19.11 15.02 15.50
CA ARG A 529 -19.11 13.56 15.66
C ARG A 529 -18.34 13.16 16.90
N GLN A 530 -18.86 12.15 17.60
CA GLN A 530 -18.26 11.57 18.80
C GLN A 530 -17.91 10.11 18.53
N ILE A 531 -16.75 9.69 19.01
CA ILE A 531 -16.24 8.32 18.93
C ILE A 531 -15.76 7.91 20.31
N VAL A 532 -15.88 6.63 20.63
CA VAL A 532 -15.38 6.07 21.88
C VAL A 532 -14.04 5.41 21.58
N VAL A 533 -12.98 5.88 22.24
CA VAL A 533 -11.64 5.26 22.19
C VAL A 533 -11.63 4.13 23.22
N PRO A 534 -11.36 2.87 22.82
CA PRO A 534 -11.50 1.72 23.71
C PRO A 534 -10.55 1.75 24.90
N ASP A 535 -9.28 2.07 24.67
CA ASP A 535 -8.24 2.06 25.70
C ASP A 535 -7.10 3.05 25.41
N VAL A 536 -6.60 3.69 26.47
CA VAL A 536 -5.37 4.50 26.47
C VAL A 536 -4.59 4.23 27.75
N GLY A 537 -3.37 3.72 27.63
CA GLY A 537 -2.55 3.36 28.79
C GLY A 537 -2.11 4.57 29.62
N ALA A 538 -1.69 4.38 30.87
CA ALA A 538 -1.21 5.48 31.72
C ALA A 538 0.25 5.87 31.41
N ASP A 539 1.04 4.97 30.83
CA ASP A 539 2.49 5.10 30.72
C ASP A 539 2.98 5.27 29.27
N PRO A 540 3.97 6.14 29.02
CA PRO A 540 4.58 6.28 27.70
C PRO A 540 5.20 4.97 27.18
N PRO A 541 5.06 4.67 25.87
CA PRO A 541 4.41 5.46 24.83
C PRO A 541 2.90 5.16 24.65
N LEU A 542 2.31 4.28 25.46
CA LEU A 542 0.92 3.83 25.33
C LEU A 542 -0.10 4.86 25.84
N ASN A 543 0.37 5.95 26.45
CA ASN A 543 -0.45 7.04 26.92
C ASN A 543 -0.96 8.01 25.86
N VAL A 544 -0.74 7.70 24.57
CA VAL A 544 -1.29 8.47 23.45
C VAL A 544 -2.07 7.53 22.54
N ALA A 545 -3.28 7.94 22.17
CA ALA A 545 -4.10 7.23 21.19
C ALA A 545 -4.50 8.12 20.02
N PHE A 546 -4.61 7.51 18.85
CA PHE A 546 -5.11 8.15 17.64
C PHE A 546 -6.60 7.87 17.47
N VAL A 547 -7.33 8.88 17.01
CA VAL A 547 -8.79 8.81 16.82
C VAL A 547 -9.10 9.25 15.39
N ASP A 548 -9.55 8.31 14.56
CA ASP A 548 -10.02 8.57 13.19
C ASP A 548 -11.54 8.78 13.20
N PHE A 549 -12.00 9.85 12.56
CA PHE A 549 -13.42 10.20 12.48
C PHE A 549 -14.02 9.85 11.11
N PRO A 550 -15.35 9.66 11.01
CA PRO A 550 -16.04 9.58 9.72
C PRO A 550 -15.64 10.71 8.77
N PRO A 551 -15.72 10.50 7.45
CA PRO A 551 -15.30 11.53 6.49
C PRO A 551 -16.07 12.84 6.67
N PHE A 552 -15.35 13.96 6.61
CA PHE A 552 -15.90 15.31 6.59
C PHE A 552 -15.75 15.90 5.19
N THR A 553 -16.85 16.44 4.65
CA THR A 553 -16.85 17.15 3.37
C THR A 553 -17.12 18.63 3.62
N PRO A 554 -16.14 19.54 3.39
CA PRO A 554 -16.33 20.96 3.58
C PRO A 554 -17.38 21.51 2.60
N PRO A 555 -18.43 22.21 3.07
CA PRO A 555 -19.51 22.67 2.18
C PRO A 555 -19.13 23.84 1.28
N GLY A 556 -18.06 24.59 1.58
CA GLY A 556 -17.64 25.75 0.82
C GLY A 556 -16.21 26.19 1.15
N PRO A 557 -15.68 27.21 0.46
CA PRO A 557 -14.37 27.75 0.76
C PRO A 557 -14.44 28.68 1.98
N GLY A 558 -13.32 28.84 2.68
CA GLY A 558 -13.21 29.74 3.83
C GLY A 558 -12.27 29.21 4.92
N GLN A 559 -12.26 29.91 6.05
CA GLN A 559 -11.57 29.46 7.26
C GLN A 559 -12.48 28.52 8.06
N TYR A 560 -11.89 27.46 8.60
CA TYR A 560 -12.55 26.50 9.46
C TYR A 560 -11.71 26.30 10.73
N GLU A 561 -12.38 26.02 11.85
CA GLU A 561 -11.76 25.63 13.10
C GLU A 561 -12.24 24.23 13.47
N ALA A 562 -11.30 23.30 13.61
CA ALA A 562 -11.54 21.96 14.15
C ALA A 562 -11.14 21.96 15.63
N CYS A 563 -12.03 21.50 16.51
CA CYS A 563 -11.77 21.30 17.92
C CYS A 563 -11.99 19.83 18.29
N LEU A 564 -10.95 19.19 18.78
CA LEU A 564 -10.99 17.86 19.38
C LEU A 564 -11.22 18.02 20.87
N ILE A 565 -12.24 17.36 21.39
CA ILE A 565 -12.75 17.52 22.76
C ILE A 565 -12.82 16.14 23.41
N THR A 566 -12.15 15.95 24.55
CA THR A 566 -12.29 14.77 25.41
C THR A 566 -13.45 14.99 26.40
N GLU A 567 -14.37 14.04 26.47
CA GLU A 567 -15.60 14.14 27.28
C GLU A 567 -15.63 13.04 28.37
N TYR A 568 -14.47 12.70 28.93
CA TYR A 568 -14.34 11.59 29.87
C TYR A 568 -14.95 11.92 31.25
N PRO A 569 -15.93 11.13 31.74
CA PRO A 569 -16.49 11.32 33.07
C PRO A 569 -15.44 11.04 34.15
N GLY A 570 -15.15 12.04 34.99
CA GLY A 570 -14.17 11.91 36.08
C GLY A 570 -12.84 12.62 35.83
N ASP A 571 -12.63 13.17 34.62
CA ASP A 571 -11.52 14.06 34.34
C ASP A 571 -11.65 15.39 35.12
N PRO A 572 -10.72 15.72 36.02
CA PRO A 572 -10.79 16.92 36.83
C PRO A 572 -10.20 18.16 36.14
N ILE A 573 -9.46 18.02 35.03
CA ILE A 573 -8.74 19.13 34.37
C ILE A 573 -9.45 19.56 33.08
N ASN A 574 -10.60 20.21 33.18
CA ASN A 574 -11.35 20.64 31.98
C ASN A 574 -10.57 21.55 31.00
N ALA A 575 -9.46 22.17 31.42
CA ALA A 575 -8.71 23.13 30.64
C ALA A 575 -7.92 22.53 29.46
N ASN A 576 -7.52 21.26 29.53
CA ASN A 576 -6.77 20.58 28.46
C ASN A 576 -7.63 19.59 27.65
N ASN A 577 -8.93 19.54 27.92
CA ASN A 577 -9.84 18.64 27.22
C ASN A 577 -10.06 19.03 25.76
N THR A 578 -9.80 20.31 25.44
CA THR A 578 -10.02 20.84 24.09
C THR A 578 -8.72 21.30 23.46
N VAL A 579 -8.40 20.75 22.30
CA VAL A 579 -7.39 21.30 21.38
C VAL A 579 -8.07 21.72 20.10
N CYS A 580 -7.84 22.96 19.67
CA CYS A 580 -8.40 23.52 18.45
C CYS A 580 -7.31 23.89 17.45
N GLN A 581 -7.63 23.78 16.17
CA GLN A 581 -6.76 24.14 15.07
C GLN A 581 -7.57 24.75 13.92
N THR A 582 -7.09 25.88 13.40
CA THR A 582 -7.67 26.51 12.22
C THR A 582 -7.01 25.96 10.95
N PHE A 583 -7.81 25.77 9.90
CA PHE A 583 -7.36 25.36 8.57
C PHE A 583 -8.18 26.06 7.48
N THR A 584 -7.59 26.21 6.30
CA THR A 584 -8.22 26.91 5.18
C THR A 584 -8.72 25.91 4.13
N VAL A 585 -9.93 26.14 3.63
CA VAL A 585 -10.51 25.40 2.51
C VAL A 585 -10.56 26.32 1.29
N GLY A 586 -9.90 25.91 0.21
CA GLY A 586 -9.90 26.60 -1.07
C GLY A 586 -11.16 26.31 -1.91
N ALA A 587 -11.43 27.17 -2.89
CA ALA A 587 -12.55 27.03 -3.81
C ALA A 587 -12.27 26.00 -4.91
N ASN A 588 -13.32 25.31 -5.37
CA ASN A 588 -13.25 24.45 -6.56
C ASN A 588 -13.00 25.29 -7.84
N LEU A 589 -12.62 24.62 -8.93
CA LEU A 589 -12.48 25.26 -10.25
C LEU A 589 -13.85 25.67 -10.82
N VAL A 590 -13.88 26.82 -11.48
CA VAL A 590 -15.05 27.33 -12.23
C VAL A 590 -14.63 28.39 -13.26
N GLY A 591 -15.26 28.38 -14.43
CA GLY A 591 -15.00 29.33 -15.52
C GLY A 591 -13.87 28.90 -16.45
N THR A 592 -13.27 29.89 -17.13
CA THR A 592 -12.25 29.65 -18.16
C THR A 592 -10.84 29.71 -17.57
N TYR A 593 -10.04 28.70 -17.91
CA TYR A 593 -8.61 28.58 -17.66
C TYR A 593 -7.89 28.36 -18.99
N THR A 594 -6.62 28.73 -19.09
CA THR A 594 -5.80 28.44 -20.27
C THR A 594 -4.79 27.34 -19.99
N ILE A 595 -4.42 26.59 -21.02
CA ILE A 595 -3.28 25.66 -20.98
C ILE A 595 -2.27 26.10 -22.02
N GLY A 596 -1.01 26.29 -21.62
CA GLY A 596 0.10 26.65 -22.50
C GLY A 596 0.95 27.79 -21.96
N THR A 597 1.87 28.25 -22.80
CA THR A 597 2.91 29.21 -22.45
C THR A 597 2.48 30.67 -22.61
N LEU A 598 1.44 30.95 -23.42
CA LEU A 598 1.01 32.31 -23.75
C LEU A 598 0.68 33.17 -22.52
N ASN A 599 0.01 32.59 -21.52
CA ASN A 599 -0.42 33.28 -20.30
C ASN A 599 0.36 32.80 -19.06
N ALA A 600 1.60 32.36 -19.23
CA ALA A 600 2.44 31.89 -18.12
C ALA A 600 2.52 32.94 -17.00
N GLY A 601 2.38 32.49 -15.73
CA GLY A 601 2.33 33.35 -14.56
C GLY A 601 0.95 33.86 -14.17
N ASN A 602 -0.08 33.70 -15.02
CA ASN A 602 -1.47 33.98 -14.63
C ASN A 602 -2.02 32.85 -13.74
N ALA A 603 -2.72 33.20 -12.65
CA ALA A 603 -3.33 32.24 -11.73
C ALA A 603 -4.38 31.30 -12.39
N ARG A 604 -4.91 31.68 -13.56
CA ARG A 604 -5.82 30.85 -14.37
C ARG A 604 -5.15 30.21 -15.58
N ASN A 605 -3.82 30.11 -15.59
CA ASN A 605 -3.07 29.42 -16.63
C ASN A 605 -2.31 28.21 -16.08
N TYR A 606 -2.46 27.08 -16.76
CA TYR A 606 -1.63 25.89 -16.56
C TYR A 606 -0.58 25.82 -17.66
N LEU A 607 0.66 25.44 -17.33
CA LEU A 607 1.69 25.23 -18.35
C LEU A 607 1.46 23.93 -19.13
N THR A 608 0.95 22.89 -18.47
CA THR A 608 0.75 21.57 -19.06
C THR A 608 -0.65 21.01 -18.81
N PHE A 609 -1.04 20.02 -19.62
CA PHE A 609 -2.25 19.23 -19.38
C PHE A 609 -2.21 18.50 -18.03
N SER A 610 -1.03 17.99 -17.65
CA SER A 610 -0.86 17.27 -16.38
C SER A 610 -1.16 18.18 -15.19
N ASP A 611 -0.69 19.44 -15.21
CA ASP A 611 -0.97 20.40 -14.14
C ASP A 611 -2.47 20.73 -14.03
N ALA A 612 -3.12 20.95 -15.19
CA ALA A 612 -4.55 21.23 -15.25
C ALA A 612 -5.38 20.05 -14.71
N VAL A 613 -5.03 18.81 -15.08
CA VAL A 613 -5.74 17.61 -14.65
C VAL A 613 -5.42 17.26 -13.18
N ASN A 614 -4.19 17.48 -12.71
CA ASN A 614 -3.84 17.36 -11.30
C ASN A 614 -4.71 18.27 -10.43
N ASP A 615 -4.87 19.53 -10.84
CA ASP A 615 -5.75 20.47 -10.15
C ASP A 615 -7.23 20.08 -10.29
N LEU A 616 -7.64 19.52 -11.42
CA LEU A 616 -9.01 19.03 -11.60
C LEU A 616 -9.36 17.93 -10.59
N TYR A 617 -8.45 16.97 -10.37
CA TYR A 617 -8.64 15.95 -9.34
C TYR A 617 -8.48 16.52 -7.93
N LYS A 618 -7.44 17.31 -7.68
CA LYS A 618 -7.12 17.86 -6.35
C LYS A 618 -8.22 18.80 -5.86
N LYS A 619 -8.61 19.77 -6.69
CA LYS A 619 -9.53 20.86 -6.36
C LYS A 619 -10.98 20.54 -6.68
N GLY A 620 -11.29 19.68 -7.65
CA GLY A 620 -12.66 19.47 -8.12
C GLY A 620 -13.24 20.70 -8.85
N VAL A 621 -14.52 20.61 -9.23
CA VAL A 621 -15.25 21.67 -9.96
C VAL A 621 -16.53 22.06 -9.22
N SER A 622 -16.93 23.33 -9.29
CA SER A 622 -18.20 23.84 -8.72
C SER A 622 -19.16 24.42 -9.76
N GLY A 623 -18.71 24.51 -11.01
CA GLY A 623 -19.49 24.95 -12.16
C GLY A 623 -18.74 24.60 -13.45
N ASN A 624 -19.24 25.06 -14.60
CA ASN A 624 -18.62 24.74 -15.88
C ASN A 624 -17.15 25.23 -15.93
N VAL A 625 -16.24 24.32 -16.29
CA VAL A 625 -14.82 24.60 -16.46
C VAL A 625 -14.46 24.45 -17.94
N THR A 626 -13.82 25.48 -18.49
CA THR A 626 -13.31 25.47 -19.86
C THR A 626 -11.80 25.65 -19.85
N PHE A 627 -11.06 24.69 -20.40
CA PHE A 627 -9.64 24.79 -20.66
C PHE A 627 -9.40 25.20 -22.11
N GLU A 628 -8.90 26.42 -22.32
CA GLU A 628 -8.54 26.96 -23.62
C GLU A 628 -7.08 26.68 -23.96
N LEU A 629 -6.86 26.01 -25.08
CA LEU A 629 -5.53 25.66 -25.58
C LEU A 629 -4.94 26.84 -26.37
N THR A 630 -3.79 27.33 -25.93
CA THR A 630 -3.12 28.53 -26.47
C THR A 630 -1.90 28.22 -27.35
N ASP A 631 -1.22 27.11 -27.11
CA ASP A 631 0.00 26.72 -27.83
C ASP A 631 -0.33 25.90 -29.09
N ALA A 632 0.61 25.90 -30.04
CA ALA A 632 0.47 25.14 -31.29
C ALA A 632 0.65 23.63 -31.10
N SER A 633 1.34 23.22 -30.03
CA SER A 633 1.73 21.82 -29.81
C SER A 633 1.73 21.47 -28.33
N TYR A 634 1.19 20.30 -28.01
CA TYR A 634 1.22 19.70 -26.68
C TYR A 634 1.75 18.28 -26.78
N SER A 635 2.51 17.88 -25.77
CA SER A 635 2.97 16.50 -25.59
C SER A 635 2.45 16.01 -24.24
N ILE A 636 1.67 14.93 -24.25
CA ILE A 636 1.01 14.37 -23.06
C ILE A 636 1.47 12.92 -22.89
N GLY A 637 1.76 12.52 -21.66
CA GLY A 637 2.31 11.21 -21.35
C GLY A 637 3.82 11.10 -21.66
N ASN A 638 4.43 10.04 -21.14
CA ASN A 638 5.86 9.77 -21.21
C ASN A 638 6.19 8.42 -21.86
N GLY A 639 5.19 7.69 -22.36
CA GLY A 639 5.38 6.36 -22.97
C GLY A 639 5.73 5.25 -21.97
N THR A 640 5.54 5.43 -20.66
CA THR A 640 5.77 4.36 -19.67
C THR A 640 4.94 3.11 -20.00
N ALA A 641 5.61 1.96 -20.04
CA ALA A 641 4.99 0.68 -20.35
C ALA A 641 3.78 0.40 -19.44
N GLY A 642 2.68 -0.05 -20.03
CA GLY A 642 1.45 -0.39 -19.31
C GLY A 642 0.51 0.79 -19.01
N LEU A 643 0.93 2.05 -19.20
CA LEU A 643 0.12 3.23 -18.85
C LEU A 643 -0.46 3.96 -20.08
N PRO A 644 -1.64 4.59 -19.94
CA PRO A 644 -2.17 5.51 -20.95
C PRO A 644 -1.36 6.82 -21.00
N ALA A 645 -1.56 7.64 -22.04
CA ALA A 645 -0.92 8.97 -22.11
C ALA A 645 -1.57 9.97 -21.14
N LEU A 646 -2.90 9.92 -21.01
CA LEU A 646 -3.66 10.71 -20.05
C LEU A 646 -4.79 9.86 -19.47
N ASP A 647 -4.98 9.95 -18.16
CA ASP A 647 -5.99 9.22 -17.43
C ASP A 647 -7.01 10.19 -16.83
N LEU A 648 -8.27 10.04 -17.25
CA LEU A 648 -9.43 10.77 -16.76
C LEU A 648 -10.47 9.80 -16.15
N THR A 649 -9.99 8.66 -15.61
CA THR A 649 -10.83 7.70 -14.88
C THR A 649 -11.15 8.19 -13.46
N THR A 650 -12.12 7.55 -12.80
CA THR A 650 -12.52 7.86 -11.40
C THR A 650 -13.23 9.19 -11.22
N LYS A 651 -13.63 9.48 -9.98
CA LYS A 651 -14.47 10.62 -9.64
C LYS A 651 -13.69 11.94 -9.64
N ILE A 652 -14.16 12.89 -10.43
CA ILE A 652 -13.81 14.31 -10.32
C ILE A 652 -14.87 14.98 -9.46
N ILE A 653 -14.47 15.49 -8.29
CA ILE A 653 -15.39 16.09 -7.32
C ILE A 653 -16.19 17.23 -7.96
N GLY A 654 -17.51 17.20 -7.75
CA GLY A 654 -18.47 18.18 -8.27
C GLY A 654 -18.75 18.11 -9.77
N GLY A 655 -18.05 17.29 -10.55
CA GLY A 655 -18.29 17.12 -11.99
C GLY A 655 -19.69 16.59 -12.27
N GLY A 656 -20.35 17.10 -13.30
CA GLY A 656 -21.73 16.71 -13.63
C GLY A 656 -22.37 17.61 -14.70
N PRO A 657 -23.68 17.49 -14.94
CA PRO A 657 -24.38 18.26 -15.98
C PRO A 657 -24.34 19.78 -15.75
N ASN A 658 -24.22 20.22 -14.49
CA ASN A 658 -24.13 21.64 -14.11
C ASN A 658 -22.68 22.12 -13.92
N ALA A 659 -21.71 21.22 -14.02
CA ALA A 659 -20.29 21.49 -13.87
C ALA A 659 -19.50 20.63 -14.85
N SER A 660 -19.71 20.90 -16.14
CA SER A 660 -19.06 20.20 -17.23
C SER A 660 -17.61 20.64 -17.41
N ILE A 661 -16.78 19.76 -17.99
CA ILE A 661 -15.37 20.02 -18.24
C ILE A 661 -15.15 20.02 -19.75
N THR A 662 -14.68 21.14 -20.31
CA THR A 662 -14.48 21.29 -21.76
C THR A 662 -13.05 21.69 -22.09
N PHE A 663 -12.41 20.96 -22.99
CA PHE A 663 -11.14 21.33 -23.62
C PHE A 663 -11.42 21.84 -25.03
N LYS A 664 -10.98 23.07 -25.34
CA LYS A 664 -11.24 23.70 -26.65
C LYS A 664 -10.07 24.61 -27.10
N PRO A 665 -9.91 24.93 -28.39
CA PRO A 665 -8.95 25.94 -28.81
C PRO A 665 -9.30 27.30 -28.21
N SER A 666 -8.28 28.09 -27.88
CA SER A 666 -8.43 29.54 -27.71
C SER A 666 -8.94 30.20 -28.99
N LEU A 667 -9.49 31.42 -28.89
CA LEU A 667 -10.01 32.14 -30.05
C LEU A 667 -8.99 32.23 -31.19
N GLN A 668 -7.74 32.58 -30.90
CA GLN A 668 -6.66 32.69 -31.89
C GLN A 668 -6.36 31.36 -32.57
N ARG A 669 -6.37 30.24 -31.83
CA ARG A 669 -6.14 28.90 -32.39
C ARG A 669 -7.37 28.38 -33.14
N SER A 670 -8.57 28.86 -32.84
CA SER A 670 -9.81 28.36 -33.45
C SER A 670 -10.01 28.76 -34.93
N LEU A 671 -9.18 29.67 -35.46
CA LEU A 671 -9.36 30.26 -36.79
C LEU A 671 -8.91 29.34 -37.94
N ALA A 672 -8.06 28.35 -37.66
CA ALA A 672 -7.45 27.49 -38.67
C ALA A 672 -7.53 26.01 -38.28
N LYS A 673 -7.79 25.16 -39.28
CA LYS A 673 -7.78 23.70 -39.13
C LYS A 673 -6.41 23.20 -38.70
N GLY A 674 -6.39 22.32 -37.70
CA GLY A 674 -5.16 21.71 -37.18
C GLY A 674 -4.11 22.67 -36.63
N SER A 675 -4.51 23.86 -36.17
CA SER A 675 -3.61 24.86 -35.56
C SER A 675 -2.99 24.41 -34.24
N ILE A 676 -3.56 23.36 -33.61
CA ILE A 676 -3.07 22.72 -32.39
C ILE A 676 -2.84 21.24 -32.67
N THR A 677 -1.68 20.73 -32.31
CA THR A 677 -1.36 19.29 -32.31
C THR A 677 -1.12 18.77 -30.90
N ILE A 678 -1.96 17.85 -30.43
CA ILE A 678 -1.80 17.12 -29.18
C ILE A 678 -1.20 15.75 -29.50
N THR A 679 0.03 15.52 -29.07
CA THR A 679 0.73 14.23 -29.19
C THR A 679 0.57 13.44 -27.89
N LEU A 680 -0.06 12.27 -27.98
CA LEU A 680 -0.30 11.36 -26.87
C LEU A 680 0.78 10.27 -26.87
N ASN A 681 1.74 10.34 -25.95
CA ASN A 681 2.81 9.34 -25.81
C ASN A 681 2.34 8.23 -24.86
N SER A 682 1.90 7.11 -25.43
CA SER A 682 1.31 6.00 -24.68
C SER A 682 2.19 4.75 -24.73
N GLY A 683 2.41 4.12 -23.59
CA GLY A 683 3.15 2.85 -23.50
C GLY A 683 2.29 1.61 -23.71
N ASN A 684 0.96 1.70 -23.57
CA ASN A 684 0.03 0.58 -23.77
C ASN A 684 -0.88 0.73 -25.01
N GLY A 685 -0.73 1.81 -25.77
CA GLY A 685 -1.55 2.11 -26.95
C GLY A 685 -2.84 2.89 -26.66
N THR A 686 -3.14 3.19 -25.40
CA THR A 686 -4.26 4.04 -24.98
C THR A 686 -3.81 5.49 -24.85
N GLY A 687 -4.41 6.40 -25.60
CA GLY A 687 -4.16 7.83 -25.52
C GLY A 687 -4.80 8.44 -24.26
N ILE A 688 -6.06 8.86 -24.39
CA ILE A 688 -6.86 9.39 -23.28
C ILE A 688 -7.83 8.31 -22.82
N LEU A 689 -7.73 7.93 -21.55
CA LEU A 689 -8.56 6.91 -20.90
C LEU A 689 -9.69 7.55 -20.08
N PHE A 690 -10.91 7.08 -20.26
CA PHE A 690 -12.08 7.44 -19.43
C PHE A 690 -12.70 6.20 -18.80
N GLY A 691 -13.47 6.40 -17.73
CA GLY A 691 -14.31 5.36 -17.13
C GLY A 691 -14.08 5.19 -15.63
N GLN A 692 -14.56 4.06 -15.13
CA GLN A 692 -14.37 3.59 -13.77
C GLN A 692 -12.96 3.01 -13.63
N SER A 693 -12.30 3.28 -12.51
CA SER A 693 -11.03 2.65 -12.14
C SER A 693 -10.88 2.59 -10.62
N ILE A 694 -10.20 1.55 -10.13
CA ILE A 694 -9.78 1.42 -8.73
C ILE A 694 -8.36 1.94 -8.49
N LEU A 695 -7.65 2.32 -9.54
CA LEU A 695 -6.31 2.87 -9.49
C LEU A 695 -6.21 3.89 -10.63
N SER A 696 -6.40 5.17 -10.28
CA SER A 696 -6.06 6.25 -11.20
C SER A 696 -4.55 6.41 -11.24
N THR A 697 -3.99 6.77 -12.40
CA THR A 697 -2.59 7.22 -12.49
C THR A 697 -2.38 8.61 -11.90
N ASN A 698 -3.46 9.36 -11.60
CA ASN A 698 -3.36 10.65 -10.93
C ASN A 698 -3.39 10.49 -9.40
N PRO A 699 -2.30 10.80 -8.68
CA PRO A 699 -2.24 10.63 -7.22
C PRO A 699 -3.20 11.55 -6.45
N ASN A 700 -3.73 12.61 -7.10
CA ASN A 700 -4.71 13.51 -6.48
C ASN A 700 -6.15 12.97 -6.54
N ALA A 701 -6.38 11.83 -7.21
CA ALA A 701 -7.70 11.21 -7.25
C ALA A 701 -8.19 10.88 -5.83
N VAL A 702 -9.41 11.30 -5.50
CA VAL A 702 -10.02 11.08 -4.17
C VAL A 702 -10.16 9.60 -3.82
N GLN A 703 -10.18 8.74 -4.83
CA GLN A 703 -10.17 7.29 -4.67
C GLN A 703 -8.96 6.77 -3.87
N PHE A 704 -7.80 7.43 -3.90
CA PHE A 704 -6.65 7.02 -3.08
C PHE A 704 -6.85 7.22 -1.58
N GLU A 705 -7.69 8.18 -1.19
CA GLU A 705 -8.06 8.43 0.21
C GLU A 705 -9.14 7.45 0.68
N PHE A 706 -10.03 7.04 -0.24
CA PHE A 706 -11.17 6.16 0.04
C PHE A 706 -11.14 4.89 -0.81
N GLN A 707 -10.03 4.16 -0.76
CA GLN A 707 -9.72 3.06 -1.70
C GLN A 707 -10.76 1.92 -1.71
N ARG A 708 -11.46 1.73 -0.59
CA ARG A 708 -12.45 0.65 -0.41
C ARG A 708 -13.89 1.08 -0.69
N ASP A 709 -14.12 2.36 -0.97
CA ASP A 709 -15.45 2.88 -1.26
C ASP A 709 -15.62 3.03 -2.79
N PRO A 710 -16.49 2.20 -3.42
CA PRO A 710 -16.67 2.19 -4.87
C PRO A 710 -17.24 3.51 -5.42
N THR A 711 -17.81 4.36 -4.56
CA THR A 711 -18.37 5.68 -4.93
C THR A 711 -17.33 6.57 -5.62
N TRP A 712 -16.05 6.42 -5.26
CA TRP A 712 -14.96 7.26 -5.75
C TRP A 712 -14.28 6.72 -7.01
N SER A 713 -14.54 5.46 -7.34
CA SER A 713 -14.00 4.78 -8.51
C SER A 713 -14.75 5.14 -9.81
N ASN A 714 -15.96 5.70 -9.70
CA ASN A 714 -16.81 6.06 -10.82
C ASN A 714 -16.58 7.49 -11.32
N THR A 715 -16.38 7.67 -12.63
CA THR A 715 -16.41 9.00 -13.26
C THR A 715 -17.84 9.54 -13.28
N ASN A 716 -18.00 10.86 -13.14
CA ASN A 716 -19.30 11.53 -13.29
C ASN A 716 -19.63 11.84 -14.77
N GLY A 717 -18.68 11.63 -15.70
CA GLY A 717 -18.84 11.99 -17.10
C GLY A 717 -18.79 13.50 -17.37
N PHE A 718 -19.51 13.96 -18.41
CA PHE A 718 -19.63 15.37 -18.81
C PHE A 718 -18.29 16.04 -19.19
N ILE A 719 -17.43 15.27 -19.86
CA ILE A 719 -16.15 15.74 -20.38
C ILE A 719 -16.25 15.90 -21.90
N THR A 720 -15.87 17.07 -22.39
CA THR A 720 -15.92 17.42 -23.81
C THR A 720 -14.55 17.80 -24.34
N PHE A 721 -14.16 17.21 -25.47
CA PHE A 721 -13.05 17.69 -26.30
C PHE A 721 -13.64 18.29 -27.58
N ASP A 722 -13.43 19.59 -27.80
CA ASP A 722 -13.98 20.35 -28.91
C ASP A 722 -12.86 20.99 -29.75
N GLY A 723 -12.69 20.55 -30.99
CA GLY A 723 -11.75 21.20 -31.92
C GLY A 723 -12.24 22.55 -32.47
N GLY A 724 -13.46 22.99 -32.14
CA GLY A 724 -14.11 24.16 -32.72
C GLY A 724 -14.57 23.91 -34.16
N SER A 725 -15.28 24.87 -34.75
CA SER A 725 -15.86 24.73 -36.10
C SER A 725 -14.85 24.40 -37.19
N GLN A 726 -13.60 24.85 -37.05
CA GLN A 726 -12.51 24.62 -38.01
C GLN A 726 -11.77 23.31 -37.81
N LYS A 727 -12.13 22.49 -36.81
CA LYS A 727 -11.39 21.28 -36.43
C LYS A 727 -9.91 21.57 -36.14
N SER A 728 -9.71 22.52 -35.23
CA SER A 728 -8.41 23.13 -34.93
C SER A 728 -7.48 22.20 -34.15
N ILE A 729 -8.02 21.19 -33.47
CA ILE A 729 -7.25 20.24 -32.66
C ILE A 729 -7.01 18.95 -33.44
N ILE A 730 -5.74 18.65 -33.68
CA ILE A 730 -5.25 17.32 -34.06
C ILE A 730 -4.90 16.56 -32.78
N VAL A 731 -5.45 15.37 -32.64
CA VAL A 731 -5.08 14.40 -31.60
C VAL A 731 -4.36 13.25 -32.29
N GLN A 732 -3.07 13.09 -32.00
CA GLN A 732 -2.24 12.06 -32.60
C GLN A 732 -1.63 11.14 -31.55
N LEU A 733 -1.75 9.83 -31.76
CA LEU A 733 -1.20 8.82 -30.86
C LEU A 733 0.21 8.40 -31.29
N GLN A 734 1.17 8.54 -30.38
CA GLN A 734 2.52 8.00 -30.51
C GLN A 734 2.64 6.76 -29.62
N ALA A 735 2.65 5.58 -30.25
CA ALA A 735 2.75 4.29 -29.58
C ALA A 735 3.43 3.26 -30.49
N THR A 736 4.21 2.35 -29.91
CA THR A 736 4.84 1.24 -30.64
C THR A 736 3.99 -0.03 -30.63
N THR A 737 2.96 -0.09 -29.79
CA THR A 737 2.06 -1.24 -29.67
C THR A 737 1.14 -1.38 -30.89
N PRO A 738 0.78 -2.62 -31.27
CA PRO A 738 -0.25 -2.85 -32.29
C PRO A 738 -1.66 -2.43 -31.81
N PHE A 739 -1.98 -2.60 -30.52
CA PHE A 739 -3.20 -2.01 -29.96
C PHE A 739 -3.12 -0.48 -29.99
N ARG A 740 -4.16 0.20 -30.49
CA ARG A 740 -4.22 1.66 -30.57
C ARG A 740 -5.62 2.22 -30.36
N ALA A 741 -5.73 3.17 -29.44
CA ALA A 741 -6.93 3.91 -29.14
C ALA A 741 -6.57 5.33 -28.66
N PRO A 742 -6.46 6.34 -29.55
CA PRO A 742 -6.25 7.73 -29.14
C PRO A 742 -7.26 8.19 -28.08
N PHE A 743 -8.52 7.74 -28.21
CA PHE A 743 -9.53 7.84 -27.18
C PHE A 743 -10.04 6.45 -26.81
N TYR A 744 -9.98 6.12 -25.52
CA TYR A 744 -10.52 4.89 -24.96
C TYR A 744 -11.53 5.21 -23.86
N LEU A 745 -12.79 4.97 -24.14
CA LEU A 745 -13.91 5.12 -23.23
C LEU A 745 -14.18 3.74 -22.60
N GLY A 746 -13.59 3.52 -21.43
CA GLY A 746 -13.67 2.26 -20.71
C GLY A 746 -14.96 2.09 -19.91
N ASP A 747 -14.91 1.19 -18.93
CA ASP A 747 -16.05 0.72 -18.17
C ASP A 747 -16.78 1.88 -17.46
N GLY A 748 -18.11 1.93 -17.56
CA GLY A 748 -18.90 2.97 -16.93
C GLY A 748 -18.72 4.37 -17.51
N SER A 749 -18.05 4.54 -18.66
CA SER A 749 -17.94 5.85 -19.31
C SER A 749 -19.29 6.35 -19.86
N HIS A 750 -19.66 7.56 -19.51
CA HIS A 750 -20.92 8.17 -19.92
C HIS A 750 -20.81 9.69 -20.08
N ASN A 751 -21.69 10.27 -20.91
CA ASN A 751 -21.73 11.70 -21.20
C ASN A 751 -20.38 12.27 -21.68
N ILE A 752 -19.60 11.49 -22.44
CA ILE A 752 -18.35 11.94 -23.06
C ILE A 752 -18.62 12.43 -24.47
N SER A 753 -18.13 13.63 -24.81
CA SER A 753 -18.33 14.24 -26.13
C SER A 753 -17.00 14.53 -26.83
N LEU A 754 -16.77 13.85 -27.95
CA LEU A 754 -15.61 14.05 -28.82
C LEU A 754 -16.09 14.71 -30.10
N LYS A 755 -15.78 16.00 -30.28
CA LYS A 755 -16.33 16.76 -31.40
C LYS A 755 -15.30 17.61 -32.15
N ASN A 756 -15.45 17.62 -33.47
CA ASN A 756 -14.64 18.41 -34.40
C ASN A 756 -13.13 18.15 -34.27
N LEU A 757 -12.69 16.93 -33.97
CA LEU A 757 -11.27 16.59 -33.81
C LEU A 757 -10.70 15.97 -35.09
N VAL A 758 -9.40 16.12 -35.33
CA VAL A 758 -8.66 15.31 -36.31
C VAL A 758 -7.89 14.22 -35.54
N ILE A 759 -8.22 12.95 -35.74
CA ILE A 759 -7.72 11.81 -34.97
C ILE A 759 -6.90 10.89 -35.89
N ARG A 760 -5.62 10.69 -35.55
CA ARG A 760 -4.68 9.90 -36.36
C ARG A 760 -3.54 9.30 -35.52
N ASN A 761 -2.67 8.53 -36.16
CA ASN A 761 -1.36 8.18 -35.57
C ASN A 761 -0.37 9.33 -35.75
N ALA A 762 0.59 9.43 -34.84
CA ALA A 762 1.70 10.37 -34.98
C ALA A 762 2.52 10.04 -36.24
N PRO A 763 3.04 11.04 -36.99
CA PRO A 763 3.78 10.79 -38.23
C PRO A 763 4.97 9.85 -38.12
N GLN A 764 5.62 9.81 -36.94
CA GLN A 764 6.77 8.94 -36.67
C GLN A 764 6.38 7.53 -36.21
N SER A 765 5.10 7.25 -36.02
CA SER A 765 4.59 5.92 -35.64
C SER A 765 3.98 5.22 -36.85
N VAL A 766 4.52 4.07 -37.22
CA VAL A 766 3.94 3.19 -38.26
C VAL A 766 2.47 2.93 -37.92
N ALA A 767 1.54 3.15 -38.84
CA ALA A 767 0.11 2.94 -38.56
C ALA A 767 -0.17 1.48 -38.15
N SER A 768 -1.01 1.28 -37.12
CA SER A 768 -1.55 -0.04 -36.82
C SER A 768 -2.89 -0.19 -37.50
N TYR A 769 -3.09 -1.35 -38.11
CA TYR A 769 -4.31 -1.72 -38.81
C TYR A 769 -4.87 -3.06 -38.30
N GLU A 770 -4.46 -3.45 -37.09
CA GLU A 770 -4.99 -4.63 -36.41
C GLU A 770 -6.51 -4.53 -36.27
N ALA A 771 -7.21 -5.64 -36.47
CA ALA A 771 -8.68 -5.65 -36.61
C ALA A 771 -9.40 -6.76 -35.81
N ASN A 772 -8.71 -7.46 -34.91
CA ASN A 772 -9.25 -8.58 -34.14
C ASN A 772 -9.94 -8.09 -32.85
N LEU A 773 -11.25 -7.86 -32.91
CA LEU A 773 -12.04 -7.35 -31.78
C LEU A 773 -12.22 -8.41 -30.68
N PRO A 774 -12.15 -8.05 -29.39
CA PRO A 774 -12.42 -9.00 -28.29
C PRO A 774 -13.87 -9.47 -28.32
N ILE A 775 -14.13 -10.66 -27.77
CA ILE A 775 -15.48 -11.19 -27.57
C ILE A 775 -15.79 -11.45 -26.09
N VAL A 776 -17.08 -11.61 -25.78
CA VAL A 776 -17.58 -11.99 -24.45
C VAL A 776 -18.10 -13.42 -24.49
N SER A 777 -17.42 -14.34 -23.79
CA SER A 777 -17.77 -15.76 -23.76
C SER A 777 -18.53 -16.12 -22.49
N PHE A 778 -19.32 -17.20 -22.54
CA PHE A 778 -19.94 -17.81 -21.36
C PHE A 778 -19.41 -19.23 -21.23
N ILE A 779 -18.63 -19.48 -20.19
CA ILE A 779 -17.87 -20.73 -19.97
C ILE A 779 -18.06 -21.14 -18.51
N SER A 780 -18.39 -22.40 -18.26
CA SER A 780 -18.54 -22.95 -16.89
C SER A 780 -19.44 -22.09 -15.98
N ASN A 781 -20.61 -21.67 -16.50
CA ASN A 781 -21.58 -20.81 -15.81
C ASN A 781 -21.10 -19.38 -15.44
N SER A 782 -20.03 -18.89 -16.07
CA SER A 782 -19.52 -17.52 -15.85
C SER A 782 -19.24 -16.79 -17.17
N PHE A 783 -19.31 -15.46 -17.14
CA PHE A 783 -18.93 -14.61 -18.27
C PHE A 783 -17.43 -14.32 -18.25
N ALA A 784 -16.77 -14.54 -19.38
CA ALA A 784 -15.36 -14.26 -19.60
C ALA A 784 -15.20 -13.16 -20.65
N PHE A 785 -14.62 -12.03 -20.25
CA PHE A 785 -14.35 -10.88 -21.11
C PHE A 785 -12.91 -10.94 -21.60
N GLN A 786 -12.70 -11.01 -22.91
CA GLN A 786 -11.34 -11.02 -23.45
C GLN A 786 -10.64 -9.67 -23.25
N ALA A 787 -9.32 -9.70 -23.04
CA ALA A 787 -8.51 -8.48 -23.02
C ALA A 787 -8.41 -7.85 -24.43
N ASP A 788 -8.14 -6.54 -24.50
CA ASP A 788 -7.94 -5.81 -25.76
C ASP A 788 -6.70 -6.26 -26.53
N THR A 789 -5.68 -6.70 -25.79
CA THR A 789 -4.53 -7.43 -26.32
C THR A 789 -4.54 -8.82 -25.70
N ARG A 790 -4.50 -9.86 -26.53
CA ARG A 790 -4.57 -11.26 -26.10
C ARG A 790 -3.61 -12.13 -26.88
N THR A 791 -3.11 -13.17 -26.25
CA THR A 791 -2.15 -14.10 -26.85
C THR A 791 -2.84 -15.44 -27.16
N GLN A 792 -2.73 -15.90 -28.41
CA GLN A 792 -3.19 -17.22 -28.83
C GLN A 792 -2.01 -17.96 -29.46
N GLY A 793 -1.41 -18.90 -28.71
CA GLY A 793 -0.15 -19.52 -29.11
C GLY A 793 0.97 -18.47 -29.23
N ALA A 794 1.62 -18.39 -30.40
CA ALA A 794 2.64 -17.37 -30.69
C ALA A 794 2.07 -16.07 -31.28
N GLN A 795 0.76 -15.99 -31.57
CA GLN A 795 0.15 -14.82 -32.18
C GLN A 795 -0.44 -13.89 -31.12
N THR A 796 -0.14 -12.59 -31.26
CA THR A 796 -0.81 -11.53 -30.49
C THR A 796 -1.99 -11.04 -31.31
N LEU A 797 -3.20 -11.19 -30.75
CA LEU A 797 -4.43 -10.70 -31.34
C LEU A 797 -4.84 -9.39 -30.67
N THR A 798 -5.12 -8.38 -31.49
CA THR A 798 -5.59 -7.08 -31.01
C THR A 798 -6.28 -6.29 -32.12
N TYR A 799 -6.62 -5.04 -31.85
CA TYR A 799 -7.26 -4.14 -32.78
C TYR A 799 -6.78 -2.70 -32.60
N SER A 800 -7.09 -1.85 -33.57
CA SER A 800 -6.80 -0.42 -33.52
C SER A 800 -8.02 0.37 -33.98
N ALA A 801 -8.36 1.44 -33.27
CA ALA A 801 -9.41 2.36 -33.66
C ALA A 801 -9.10 3.80 -33.25
N GLY A 802 -9.60 4.78 -34.00
CA GLY A 802 -9.47 6.19 -33.61
C GLY A 802 -10.22 6.51 -32.31
N ILE A 803 -11.40 5.91 -32.15
CA ILE A 803 -12.22 5.98 -30.94
C ILE A 803 -12.65 4.57 -30.56
N VAL A 804 -12.34 4.17 -29.34
CA VAL A 804 -12.83 2.94 -28.72
C VAL A 804 -13.76 3.29 -27.57
N SER A 805 -14.96 2.74 -27.58
CA SER A 805 -15.88 2.70 -26.44
C SER A 805 -16.12 1.24 -26.11
N ARG A 806 -15.65 0.81 -24.94
CA ARG A 806 -15.71 -0.58 -24.54
C ARG A 806 -16.09 -0.70 -23.09
N GLN A 807 -17.25 -1.30 -22.85
CA GLN A 807 -17.76 -1.59 -21.53
C GLN A 807 -17.51 -3.07 -21.19
N LYS A 808 -17.04 -3.33 -19.97
CA LYS A 808 -16.84 -4.66 -19.39
C LYS A 808 -17.50 -4.73 -18.01
N LEU A 809 -17.63 -5.94 -17.48
CA LEU A 809 -17.92 -6.09 -16.06
C LEU A 809 -16.77 -5.56 -15.22
N PRO A 810 -17.05 -4.88 -14.09
CA PRO A 810 -16.01 -4.34 -13.25
C PRO A 810 -15.19 -5.45 -12.60
N SER A 811 -13.88 -5.23 -12.53
CA SER A 811 -12.94 -6.11 -11.83
C SER A 811 -12.18 -5.31 -10.77
N GLY A 812 -12.06 -5.88 -9.58
CA GLY A 812 -11.27 -5.32 -8.48
C GLY A 812 -9.78 -5.62 -8.60
N ARG A 813 -9.01 -5.33 -7.55
CA ARG A 813 -7.54 -5.38 -7.55
C ARG A 813 -7.01 -6.79 -7.81
N ASP A 814 -7.70 -7.80 -7.28
CA ASP A 814 -7.31 -9.20 -7.40
C ASP A 814 -7.91 -9.87 -8.65
N GLY A 815 -8.44 -9.08 -9.60
CA GLY A 815 -9.16 -9.56 -10.78
C GLY A 815 -10.62 -9.98 -10.50
N ASN A 816 -10.99 -10.11 -9.22
CA ASN A 816 -12.37 -10.29 -8.77
C ASN A 816 -12.95 -8.96 -8.29
N ASN A 817 -14.25 -8.75 -8.42
CA ASN A 817 -14.93 -7.53 -7.93
C ASN A 817 -15.13 -7.53 -6.39
N SER A 818 -14.05 -7.68 -5.62
CA SER A 818 -14.09 -7.77 -4.15
C SER A 818 -14.51 -6.46 -3.48
N GLU A 819 -14.22 -5.34 -4.14
CA GLU A 819 -14.52 -3.96 -3.78
C GLU A 819 -15.96 -3.57 -4.11
N ARG A 820 -16.74 -4.51 -4.68
CA ARG A 820 -18.17 -4.36 -5.00
C ARG A 820 -18.44 -3.13 -5.88
N LEU A 821 -17.60 -2.92 -6.88
CA LEU A 821 -17.81 -1.90 -7.90
C LEU A 821 -19.14 -2.14 -8.62
N ASP A 822 -19.86 -1.05 -8.87
CA ASP A 822 -21.11 -1.10 -9.60
C ASP A 822 -20.91 -1.50 -11.06
N THR A 823 -21.82 -2.34 -11.57
CA THR A 823 -21.91 -2.62 -13.01
C THR A 823 -22.61 -1.44 -13.69
N VAL A 824 -21.83 -0.57 -14.33
CA VAL A 824 -22.32 0.64 -15.00
C VAL A 824 -22.23 0.46 -16.52
N ARG A 825 -23.35 0.68 -17.23
CA ARG A 825 -23.40 0.66 -18.70
C ARG A 825 -22.89 1.97 -19.30
N GLY A 826 -22.33 1.90 -20.50
CA GLY A 826 -22.00 3.08 -21.29
C GLY A 826 -23.26 3.85 -21.70
N THR A 827 -23.28 5.17 -21.54
CA THR A 827 -24.49 5.98 -21.79
C THR A 827 -24.17 7.35 -22.37
N ASN A 828 -24.89 7.78 -23.41
CA ASN A 828 -24.84 9.13 -24.00
C ASN A 828 -23.44 9.60 -24.45
N ASN A 829 -22.61 8.68 -24.96
CA ASN A 829 -21.32 9.05 -25.54
C ASN A 829 -21.51 9.52 -27.00
N THR A 830 -20.90 10.65 -27.37
CA THR A 830 -21.10 11.27 -28.69
C THR A 830 -19.79 11.53 -29.42
N TYR A 831 -19.74 11.14 -30.70
CA TYR A 831 -18.61 11.32 -31.60
C TYR A 831 -19.09 12.08 -32.84
N VAL A 832 -18.88 13.40 -32.87
CA VAL A 832 -19.52 14.30 -33.83
C VAL A 832 -18.52 15.15 -34.62
N GLY A 833 -18.58 15.14 -35.95
CA GLY A 833 -17.79 16.07 -36.77
C GLY A 833 -16.30 15.77 -36.84
N ASN A 834 -15.84 14.60 -36.37
CA ASN A 834 -14.42 14.24 -36.33
C ASN A 834 -13.91 13.79 -37.70
N GLU A 835 -12.59 13.89 -37.91
CA GLU A 835 -11.88 13.29 -39.03
C GLU A 835 -10.95 12.19 -38.51
N ILE A 836 -11.17 10.94 -38.90
CA ILE A 836 -10.48 9.77 -38.33
C ILE A 836 -9.78 9.00 -39.44
N SER A 837 -8.49 8.69 -39.27
CA SER A 837 -7.75 7.89 -40.25
C SER A 837 -6.54 7.12 -39.72
N GLY A 838 -6.19 6.03 -40.43
CA GLY A 838 -4.98 5.25 -40.18
C GLY A 838 -5.12 4.13 -39.15
N PHE A 839 -6.29 3.52 -39.01
CA PHE A 839 -6.58 2.51 -37.99
C PHE A 839 -7.27 1.27 -38.57
N GLY A 840 -7.35 0.18 -37.82
CA GLY A 840 -8.20 -0.97 -38.16
C GLY A 840 -9.67 -0.56 -38.29
N TYR A 841 -10.13 0.32 -37.39
CA TYR A 841 -11.47 0.87 -37.38
C TYR A 841 -11.48 2.40 -37.20
N GLY A 842 -12.49 3.10 -37.68
CA GLY A 842 -12.69 4.50 -37.29
C GLY A 842 -13.19 4.60 -35.85
N VAL A 843 -14.37 4.02 -35.61
CA VAL A 843 -15.04 3.97 -34.31
C VAL A 843 -15.41 2.53 -33.97
N VAL A 844 -15.14 2.10 -32.74
CA VAL A 844 -15.60 0.83 -32.17
C VAL A 844 -16.42 1.13 -30.92
N SER A 845 -17.66 0.65 -30.86
CA SER A 845 -18.48 0.69 -29.64
C SER A 845 -18.95 -0.71 -29.25
N LEU A 846 -18.59 -1.14 -28.04
CA LEU A 846 -18.89 -2.45 -27.48
C LEU A 846 -19.53 -2.27 -26.10
N GLY A 847 -20.81 -2.60 -25.98
CA GLY A 847 -21.48 -2.72 -24.68
C GLY A 847 -21.07 -3.98 -23.91
N ILE A 848 -21.51 -4.09 -22.66
CA ILE A 848 -21.22 -5.26 -21.80
C ILE A 848 -21.90 -6.52 -22.37
N GLY A 849 -23.09 -6.36 -22.93
CA GLY A 849 -23.90 -7.46 -23.43
C GLY A 849 -24.86 -7.97 -22.39
N VAL A 850 -24.84 -9.26 -22.11
CA VAL A 850 -25.69 -9.90 -21.11
C VAL A 850 -24.85 -10.25 -19.89
N ALA A 851 -25.36 -10.01 -18.67
CA ALA A 851 -24.71 -10.41 -17.43
C ALA A 851 -25.73 -10.94 -16.40
N ILE A 852 -25.27 -11.72 -15.42
CA ILE A 852 -26.11 -12.20 -14.32
C ILE A 852 -26.17 -11.12 -13.24
N LYS A 853 -27.38 -10.70 -12.86
CA LYS A 853 -27.55 -9.76 -11.74
C LYS A 853 -27.51 -10.51 -10.41
N GLY A 854 -26.46 -10.25 -9.62
CA GLY A 854 -26.31 -10.79 -8.27
C GLY A 854 -27.49 -10.42 -7.36
N GLY A 855 -27.88 -11.34 -6.48
CA GLY A 855 -29.01 -11.16 -5.55
C GLY A 855 -30.37 -11.60 -6.10
N ILE A 856 -30.57 -11.59 -7.43
CA ILE A 856 -31.78 -12.13 -8.08
C ILE A 856 -31.52 -13.31 -9.01
N ASN A 857 -30.25 -13.61 -9.34
CA ASN A 857 -29.83 -14.74 -10.18
C ASN A 857 -30.55 -14.80 -11.54
N GLN A 858 -30.64 -13.66 -12.22
CA GLN A 858 -31.30 -13.57 -13.54
C GLN A 858 -30.34 -12.95 -14.57
N PHE A 859 -30.37 -13.46 -15.81
CA PHE A 859 -29.70 -12.82 -16.94
C PHE A 859 -30.41 -11.52 -17.33
N GLN A 860 -29.65 -10.44 -17.44
CA GLN A 860 -30.14 -9.10 -17.78
C GLN A 860 -29.25 -8.48 -18.86
N PRO A 861 -29.82 -7.76 -19.84
CA PRO A 861 -29.04 -6.97 -20.78
C PRO A 861 -28.47 -5.71 -20.11
N TYR A 862 -27.19 -5.45 -20.37
CA TYR A 862 -26.43 -4.25 -20.02
C TYR A 862 -25.85 -3.62 -21.30
N TYR A 863 -26.72 -3.36 -22.26
CA TYR A 863 -26.33 -2.69 -23.51
C TYR A 863 -25.96 -1.24 -23.25
N SER A 864 -25.01 -0.74 -24.03
CA SER A 864 -24.72 0.69 -24.09
C SER A 864 -25.91 1.42 -24.71
N THR A 865 -26.20 2.65 -24.25
CA THR A 865 -27.37 3.42 -24.68
C THR A 865 -27.00 4.83 -25.11
N GLY A 866 -27.75 5.40 -26.06
CA GLY A 866 -27.59 6.81 -26.45
C GLY A 866 -26.30 7.13 -27.21
N THR A 867 -25.55 6.13 -27.68
CA THR A 867 -24.36 6.32 -28.52
C THR A 867 -24.73 7.04 -29.82
N LEU A 868 -24.02 8.13 -30.13
CA LEU A 868 -24.21 8.92 -31.34
C LEU A 868 -22.91 9.05 -32.13
N VAL A 869 -22.89 8.51 -33.36
CA VAL A 869 -21.78 8.64 -34.31
C VAL A 869 -22.26 9.45 -35.51
N ARG A 870 -21.89 10.73 -35.59
CA ARG A 870 -22.54 11.64 -36.54
C ARG A 870 -21.60 12.62 -37.24
N ASP A 871 -21.87 12.89 -38.52
CA ASP A 871 -21.18 13.94 -39.30
C ASP A 871 -19.65 13.75 -39.34
N ASN A 872 -19.13 12.55 -39.10
CA ASN A 872 -17.68 12.27 -39.13
C ASN A 872 -17.19 11.98 -40.55
N ILE A 873 -15.92 12.27 -40.82
CA ILE A 873 -15.19 11.82 -41.99
C ILE A 873 -14.23 10.72 -41.54
N ILE A 874 -14.41 9.50 -42.06
CA ILE A 874 -13.59 8.34 -41.68
C ILE A 874 -12.93 7.77 -42.93
N SER A 875 -11.61 7.64 -42.92
CA SER A 875 -10.90 7.14 -44.10
C SER A 875 -9.62 6.38 -43.81
N ASN A 876 -9.14 5.61 -44.79
CA ASN A 876 -7.91 4.82 -44.68
C ASN A 876 -7.94 3.91 -43.44
N VAL A 877 -9.00 3.10 -43.36
CA VAL A 877 -9.20 2.12 -42.28
C VAL A 877 -9.27 0.71 -42.83
N ARG A 878 -8.80 -0.30 -42.09
CA ARG A 878 -8.68 -1.67 -42.65
C ARG A 878 -9.98 -2.47 -42.65
N ARG A 879 -10.71 -2.50 -41.53
CA ARG A 879 -11.92 -3.33 -41.41
C ARG A 879 -13.18 -2.52 -41.62
N ALA A 880 -13.42 -1.51 -40.79
CA ALA A 880 -14.63 -0.73 -40.91
C ALA A 880 -14.51 0.72 -40.47
N GLY A 881 -15.32 1.59 -41.06
CA GLY A 881 -15.46 2.96 -40.56
C GLY A 881 -16.05 2.95 -39.15
N VAL A 882 -17.15 2.22 -38.96
CA VAL A 882 -17.84 2.10 -37.66
C VAL A 882 -18.16 0.64 -37.38
N PHE A 883 -17.86 0.17 -36.17
CA PHE A 883 -18.30 -1.10 -35.61
C PHE A 883 -19.12 -0.87 -34.34
N VAL A 884 -20.28 -1.52 -34.21
CA VAL A 884 -21.09 -1.50 -32.99
C VAL A 884 -21.55 -2.90 -32.57
N GLY A 885 -21.49 -3.20 -31.28
CA GLY A 885 -21.96 -4.46 -30.69
C GLY A 885 -22.52 -4.24 -29.28
N TYR A 886 -23.63 -4.92 -28.96
CA TYR A 886 -24.32 -4.77 -27.68
C TYR A 886 -24.76 -3.34 -27.36
N GLU A 887 -25.29 -2.65 -28.35
CA GLU A 887 -25.91 -1.32 -28.22
C GLU A 887 -27.44 -1.41 -28.25
N ASP A 888 -28.08 -0.48 -27.55
CA ASP A 888 -29.51 -0.18 -27.63
C ASP A 888 -29.71 1.28 -28.02
N GLY A 889 -30.27 1.51 -29.21
CA GLY A 889 -30.58 2.85 -29.70
C GLY A 889 -29.40 3.62 -30.29
N VAL A 890 -28.34 2.92 -30.73
CA VAL A 890 -27.20 3.58 -31.39
C VAL A 890 -27.61 4.22 -32.72
N ARG A 891 -27.13 5.44 -32.95
CA ARG A 891 -27.41 6.23 -34.15
C ARG A 891 -26.13 6.56 -34.90
N ILE A 892 -26.04 6.09 -36.14
CA ILE A 892 -24.90 6.30 -37.06
C ILE A 892 -25.41 7.15 -38.22
N LEU A 893 -25.17 8.45 -38.15
CA LEU A 893 -25.86 9.45 -38.96
C LEU A 893 -24.90 10.28 -39.82
N ARG A 894 -25.13 10.37 -41.13
CA ARG A 894 -24.46 11.34 -42.02
C ARG A 894 -22.93 11.34 -41.96
N ASN A 895 -22.33 10.19 -41.70
CA ASN A 895 -20.89 10.04 -41.78
C ASN A 895 -20.46 9.86 -43.24
N LYS A 896 -19.29 10.38 -43.58
CA LYS A 896 -18.62 10.13 -44.86
C LYS A 896 -17.48 9.13 -44.62
N ILE A 897 -17.63 7.92 -45.14
CA ILE A 897 -16.70 6.80 -44.93
C ILE A 897 -16.13 6.38 -46.28
N TYR A 898 -14.81 6.46 -46.45
CA TYR A 898 -14.19 6.10 -47.73
C TYR A 898 -12.78 5.54 -47.59
N ASN A 899 -12.31 4.84 -48.62
CA ASN A 899 -11.01 4.16 -48.63
C ASN A 899 -10.91 3.18 -47.45
N VAL A 900 -11.71 2.12 -47.51
CA VAL A 900 -11.74 1.07 -46.48
C VAL A 900 -11.19 -0.22 -47.08
N GLY A 901 -10.30 -0.90 -46.35
CA GLY A 901 -9.82 -2.23 -46.70
C GLY A 901 -8.48 -2.28 -47.42
N THR A 902 -8.24 -3.38 -48.14
CA THR A 902 -6.91 -3.83 -48.61
C THR A 902 -6.24 -2.84 -49.54
N GLN A 903 -7.00 -2.14 -50.39
CA GLN A 903 -6.44 -1.15 -51.31
C GLN A 903 -5.82 0.05 -50.59
N SER A 904 -6.37 0.43 -49.44
CA SER A 904 -5.93 1.61 -48.68
C SER A 904 -4.92 1.29 -47.58
N THR A 905 -4.93 0.05 -47.08
CA THR A 905 -4.16 -0.33 -45.89
C THR A 905 -3.31 -1.59 -46.06
N GLY A 906 -3.46 -2.34 -47.15
CA GLY A 906 -2.89 -3.68 -47.32
C GLY A 906 -3.54 -4.73 -46.41
N GLY A 907 -2.89 -5.91 -46.31
CA GLY A 907 -3.36 -7.06 -45.54
C GLY A 907 -4.00 -8.16 -46.39
N SER A 908 -4.29 -9.31 -45.76
CA SER A 908 -4.99 -10.44 -46.38
C SER A 908 -6.15 -10.92 -45.49
N ASN A 909 -7.12 -11.60 -46.09
CA ASN A 909 -8.35 -12.11 -45.44
C ASN A 909 -9.18 -11.01 -44.74
N VAL A 910 -9.22 -9.83 -45.34
CA VAL A 910 -9.96 -8.66 -44.91
C VAL A 910 -11.41 -8.72 -45.39
N ASP A 911 -12.33 -8.87 -44.44
CA ASP A 911 -13.75 -8.48 -44.60
C ASP A 911 -13.88 -6.99 -44.29
N ALA A 912 -13.94 -6.19 -45.36
CA ALA A 912 -13.97 -4.74 -45.33
C ALA A 912 -15.42 -4.24 -45.47
N ALA A 913 -15.83 -3.30 -44.62
CA ALA A 913 -17.16 -2.71 -44.66
C ALA A 913 -17.13 -1.22 -44.32
N GLY A 914 -18.02 -0.38 -44.87
CA GLY A 914 -18.20 0.98 -44.35
C GLY A 914 -18.67 0.97 -42.90
N ILE A 915 -19.73 0.23 -42.60
CA ILE A 915 -20.34 0.10 -41.28
C ILE A 915 -20.62 -1.38 -40.97
N ILE A 916 -20.29 -1.82 -39.76
CA ILE A 916 -20.62 -3.16 -39.23
C ILE A 916 -21.46 -3.03 -37.96
N ILE A 917 -22.59 -3.72 -37.93
CA ILE A 917 -23.50 -3.81 -36.80
C ILE A 917 -23.60 -5.29 -36.40
N GLY A 918 -23.07 -5.61 -35.22
CA GLY A 918 -23.05 -6.96 -34.67
C GLY A 918 -22.04 -7.89 -35.33
N GLY A 919 -22.19 -9.20 -35.13
CA GLY A 919 -21.28 -10.23 -35.63
C GLY A 919 -20.20 -10.62 -34.62
N GLU A 920 -19.01 -10.99 -35.12
CA GLU A 920 -17.90 -11.55 -34.33
C GLU A 920 -18.38 -12.65 -33.36
N THR A 921 -19.19 -13.57 -33.90
CA THR A 921 -19.80 -14.74 -33.23
C THR A 921 -20.90 -14.43 -32.21
N ARG A 922 -20.88 -13.29 -31.51
CA ARG A 922 -21.77 -13.05 -30.35
C ARG A 922 -22.44 -11.69 -30.30
N TYR A 923 -21.95 -10.68 -31.01
CA TYR A 923 -22.53 -9.35 -30.90
C TYR A 923 -23.85 -9.24 -31.66
N HIS A 924 -24.83 -8.67 -30.98
CA HIS A 924 -26.12 -8.26 -31.54
C HIS A 924 -26.45 -6.86 -31.02
N ASN A 925 -27.39 -6.19 -31.66
CA ASN A 925 -27.82 -4.83 -31.29
C ASN A 925 -29.34 -4.71 -31.40
N ILE A 926 -29.92 -3.77 -30.66
CA ILE A 926 -31.34 -3.43 -30.76
C ILE A 926 -31.53 -1.93 -31.04
N ASN A 927 -32.64 -1.59 -31.71
CA ASN A 927 -33.04 -0.20 -32.00
C ASN A 927 -31.96 0.62 -32.76
N THR A 928 -31.19 -0.03 -33.62
CA THR A 928 -30.08 0.62 -34.34
C THR A 928 -30.58 1.43 -35.54
N THR A 929 -30.06 2.65 -35.71
CA THR A 929 -30.36 3.50 -36.88
C THR A 929 -29.09 3.86 -37.65
N VAL A 930 -29.06 3.54 -38.94
CA VAL A 930 -28.03 3.93 -39.90
C VAL A 930 -28.67 4.82 -40.97
N ASP A 931 -28.45 6.12 -40.88
CA ASP A 931 -29.20 7.09 -41.69
C ASP A 931 -28.29 8.12 -42.37
N GLY A 932 -28.43 8.26 -43.69
CA GLY A 932 -27.84 9.35 -44.45
C GLY A 932 -26.32 9.29 -44.62
N ASN A 933 -25.67 8.13 -44.40
CA ASN A 933 -24.22 8.00 -44.54
C ASN A 933 -23.80 7.89 -46.01
N GLU A 934 -22.65 8.46 -46.34
CA GLU A 934 -21.98 8.30 -47.64
C GLU A 934 -20.84 7.29 -47.47
N ILE A 935 -20.88 6.17 -48.19
CA ILE A 935 -19.91 5.08 -48.11
C ILE A 935 -19.33 4.81 -49.50
N SER A 936 -18.01 4.87 -49.64
CA SER A 936 -17.36 4.65 -50.93
C SER A 936 -15.98 4.01 -50.85
N ASN A 937 -15.47 3.51 -51.98
CA ASN A 937 -14.11 2.97 -52.10
C ASN A 937 -13.79 1.90 -51.04
N VAL A 938 -14.67 0.90 -50.90
CA VAL A 938 -14.45 -0.23 -49.99
C VAL A 938 -13.92 -1.41 -50.80
N THR A 939 -12.72 -1.88 -50.46
CA THR A 939 -12.04 -2.96 -51.17
C THR A 939 -11.60 -4.04 -50.18
N GLY A 940 -12.07 -5.26 -50.33
CA GLY A 940 -11.65 -6.40 -49.51
C GLY A 940 -11.29 -7.62 -50.35
N ASP A 941 -10.63 -8.60 -49.74
CA ASP A 941 -10.25 -9.87 -50.36
C ASP A 941 -11.05 -11.06 -49.79
N LEU A 942 -11.71 -10.89 -48.63
CA LEU A 942 -12.74 -11.83 -48.15
C LEU A 942 -14.16 -11.30 -48.44
N TRP A 943 -14.40 -10.04 -48.10
CA TRP A 943 -15.66 -9.32 -48.36
C TRP A 943 -15.42 -7.84 -48.60
N ALA A 944 -16.21 -7.24 -49.50
CA ALA A 944 -16.33 -5.79 -49.66
C ALA A 944 -17.79 -5.37 -49.45
N ARG A 945 -18.07 -4.57 -48.41
CA ARG A 945 -19.43 -4.19 -48.03
C ARG A 945 -19.64 -2.69 -47.82
N GLY A 946 -20.82 -2.19 -48.15
CA GLY A 946 -21.23 -0.86 -47.70
C GLY A 946 -21.63 -0.90 -46.22
N VAL A 947 -22.77 -1.55 -45.93
CA VAL A 947 -23.28 -1.77 -44.57
C VAL A 947 -23.47 -3.26 -44.33
N LYS A 948 -22.93 -3.77 -43.23
CA LYS A 948 -23.14 -5.14 -42.75
C LYS A 948 -23.94 -5.10 -41.46
N VAL A 949 -25.07 -5.79 -41.42
CA VAL A 949 -25.86 -6.04 -40.21
C VAL A 949 -25.89 -7.53 -39.96
N GLU A 950 -25.13 -8.01 -38.98
CA GLU A 950 -25.07 -9.41 -38.58
C GLU A 950 -25.55 -9.57 -37.14
N GLN A 951 -26.70 -10.20 -36.94
CA GLN A 951 -27.28 -10.39 -35.61
C GLN A 951 -26.99 -11.80 -35.08
N ALA A 952 -26.28 -11.88 -33.95
CA ALA A 952 -26.01 -13.14 -33.27
C ALA A 952 -27.13 -13.48 -32.27
N ARG A 953 -27.55 -14.75 -32.24
CA ARG A 953 -28.45 -15.24 -31.19
C ARG A 953 -27.63 -15.84 -30.06
N ASN A 954 -27.72 -15.24 -28.89
CA ASN A 954 -27.08 -15.75 -27.69
C ASN A 954 -28.06 -16.65 -26.91
N ILE A 955 -27.60 -17.85 -26.53
CA ILE A 955 -28.38 -18.88 -25.84
C ILE A 955 -27.67 -19.21 -24.52
N PHE A 956 -28.35 -19.06 -23.39
CA PHE A 956 -27.82 -19.39 -22.07
C PHE A 956 -28.72 -20.38 -21.33
N PRO A 957 -28.20 -21.27 -20.46
CA PRO A 957 -29.04 -22.09 -19.60
C PRO A 957 -29.80 -21.20 -18.60
N SER A 958 -31.08 -21.43 -18.36
CA SER A 958 -31.84 -20.68 -17.34
C SER A 958 -31.31 -20.99 -15.93
N VAL A 959 -31.28 -19.97 -15.07
CA VAL A 959 -30.69 -20.03 -13.71
C VAL A 959 -31.72 -20.49 -12.64
N GLY A 960 -33.00 -20.63 -12.99
CA GLY A 960 -34.06 -20.96 -12.02
C GLY A 960 -35.25 -21.78 -12.55
N SER A 961 -35.36 -21.98 -13.86
CA SER A 961 -36.35 -22.86 -14.48
C SER A 961 -35.62 -23.78 -15.46
N GLY A 962 -36.04 -25.03 -15.66
CA GLY A 962 -35.49 -25.83 -16.77
C GLY A 962 -35.61 -25.08 -18.11
N GLY A 963 -34.61 -25.21 -18.98
CA GLY A 963 -34.61 -24.62 -20.34
C GLY A 963 -33.50 -23.60 -20.61
N SER A 964 -33.59 -22.91 -21.75
CA SER A 964 -32.63 -21.88 -22.19
C SER A 964 -33.29 -20.50 -22.30
N ILE A 965 -32.53 -19.44 -22.00
CA ILE A 965 -32.91 -18.05 -22.24
C ILE A 965 -32.17 -17.50 -23.47
N LEU A 966 -32.87 -16.71 -24.28
CA LEU A 966 -32.43 -16.30 -25.62
C LEU A 966 -32.31 -14.78 -25.68
N PHE A 967 -31.22 -14.28 -26.27
CA PHE A 967 -31.00 -12.86 -26.52
C PHE A 967 -30.69 -12.60 -28.01
N PRO A 968 -31.12 -11.45 -28.56
CA PRO A 968 -31.89 -10.38 -27.89
C PRO A 968 -33.35 -10.76 -27.61
N GLN A 969 -33.87 -10.33 -26.46
CA GLN A 969 -35.25 -10.60 -26.03
C GLN A 969 -36.26 -9.65 -26.70
N SER A 970 -35.84 -8.43 -27.01
CA SER A 970 -36.63 -7.47 -27.78
C SER A 970 -36.31 -7.58 -29.28
N PRO A 971 -37.22 -7.15 -30.18
CA PRO A 971 -36.93 -7.06 -31.60
C PRO A 971 -35.66 -6.26 -31.89
N GLU A 972 -34.86 -6.73 -32.84
CA GLU A 972 -33.64 -6.08 -33.29
C GLU A 972 -33.93 -4.66 -33.82
N ASN A 973 -35.03 -4.49 -34.58
CA ASN A 973 -35.53 -3.20 -35.03
C ASN A 973 -34.42 -2.32 -35.64
N THR A 974 -33.60 -2.91 -36.51
CA THR A 974 -32.50 -2.20 -37.18
C THR A 974 -33.02 -1.51 -38.45
N THR A 975 -32.75 -0.22 -38.58
CA THR A 975 -33.12 0.56 -39.76
C THR A 975 -31.89 1.07 -40.49
N VAL A 976 -31.76 0.72 -41.77
CA VAL A 976 -30.73 1.23 -42.70
C VAL A 976 -31.42 2.07 -43.76
N MET A 977 -31.24 3.39 -43.72
CA MET A 977 -31.95 4.29 -44.63
C MET A 977 -31.17 5.48 -45.15
N ASN A 978 -31.61 5.99 -46.32
CA ASN A 978 -31.07 7.19 -46.96
C ASN A 978 -29.54 7.18 -47.21
N ASN A 979 -28.89 6.01 -47.16
CA ASN A 979 -27.44 5.92 -47.35
C ASN A 979 -27.09 5.92 -48.84
N SER A 980 -25.94 6.49 -49.19
CA SER A 980 -25.37 6.43 -50.53
C SER A 980 -24.12 5.54 -50.52
N ILE A 981 -24.15 4.46 -51.29
CA ILE A 981 -23.11 3.41 -51.30
C ILE A 981 -22.63 3.19 -52.72
N TRP A 982 -21.33 3.38 -52.99
CA TRP A 982 -20.79 3.26 -54.35
C TRP A 982 -19.30 2.87 -54.38
N ASN A 983 -18.83 2.39 -55.54
CA ASN A 983 -17.43 1.99 -55.77
C ASN A 983 -16.89 0.97 -54.74
N LEU A 984 -17.66 -0.09 -54.48
CA LEU A 984 -17.16 -1.29 -53.81
C LEU A 984 -16.36 -2.15 -54.81
N ARG A 985 -15.29 -2.81 -54.37
CA ARG A 985 -14.42 -3.62 -55.24
C ARG A 985 -13.96 -4.90 -54.57
N ARG A 986 -13.87 -5.98 -55.34
CA ARG A 986 -13.27 -7.24 -54.91
C ARG A 986 -11.79 -7.30 -55.26
N SER A 987 -10.98 -7.90 -54.39
CA SER A 987 -9.56 -8.16 -54.67
C SER A 987 -9.31 -9.52 -55.34
N THR A 988 -10.22 -10.49 -55.24
CA THR A 988 -10.05 -11.84 -55.83
C THR A 988 -11.37 -12.39 -56.36
N ALA A 989 -11.30 -13.46 -57.17
CA ALA A 989 -12.46 -14.13 -57.76
C ALA A 989 -13.41 -14.78 -56.73
N THR A 990 -12.92 -15.14 -55.55
CA THR A 990 -13.72 -15.77 -54.48
C THR A 990 -14.25 -14.74 -53.46
N THR A 991 -13.79 -13.49 -53.55
CA THR A 991 -14.26 -12.40 -52.69
C THR A 991 -15.73 -12.12 -52.94
N ASN A 992 -16.47 -11.89 -51.86
CA ASN A 992 -17.87 -11.55 -51.91
C ASN A 992 -18.08 -10.02 -51.83
N MET A 993 -19.17 -9.51 -52.38
CA MET A 993 -19.46 -8.07 -52.41
C MET A 993 -20.95 -7.79 -52.17
N ALA A 994 -21.25 -6.82 -51.30
CA ALA A 994 -22.61 -6.41 -51.00
C ALA A 994 -22.74 -4.91 -50.70
N GLY A 995 -23.71 -4.22 -51.30
CA GLY A 995 -24.06 -2.85 -50.89
C GLY A 995 -24.53 -2.80 -49.44
N VAL A 996 -25.67 -3.45 -49.17
CA VAL A 996 -26.17 -3.73 -47.82
C VAL A 996 -26.27 -5.24 -47.64
N HIS A 997 -25.70 -5.77 -46.56
CA HIS A 997 -25.79 -7.18 -46.23
C HIS A 997 -26.41 -7.36 -44.85
N PHE A 998 -27.61 -7.92 -44.82
CA PHE A 998 -28.41 -8.12 -43.63
C PHE A 998 -28.60 -9.62 -43.38
N LEU A 999 -28.13 -10.10 -42.24
CA LEU A 999 -28.15 -11.52 -41.93
C LEU A 999 -28.18 -11.81 -40.43
N THR A 1000 -28.62 -13.02 -40.07
CA THR A 1000 -28.24 -13.64 -38.79
C THR A 1000 -26.86 -14.28 -38.91
N GLY A 1001 -26.19 -14.56 -37.78
CA GLY A 1001 -24.88 -15.23 -37.77
C GLY A 1001 -24.84 -16.52 -38.62
N ARG A 1002 -23.69 -16.82 -39.21
CA ARG A 1002 -23.48 -17.97 -40.13
C ARG A 1002 -22.68 -19.10 -39.48
N ASN A 1003 -22.88 -20.34 -39.91
CA ASN A 1003 -22.18 -21.50 -39.35
C ASN A 1003 -20.70 -21.52 -39.77
N THR A 1004 -19.81 -21.10 -38.88
CA THR A 1004 -18.37 -20.98 -39.12
C THR A 1004 -17.63 -22.32 -39.24
N ALA A 1005 -18.28 -23.47 -39.01
CA ALA A 1005 -17.70 -24.79 -39.28
C ALA A 1005 -17.74 -25.16 -40.77
N LEU A 1006 -18.54 -24.45 -41.56
CA LEU A 1006 -18.64 -24.62 -43.01
C LEU A 1006 -17.78 -23.56 -43.71
N THR A 1007 -17.48 -23.78 -44.99
CA THR A 1007 -16.71 -22.85 -45.83
C THR A 1007 -17.46 -22.53 -47.13
N GLY A 1008 -17.05 -21.45 -47.79
CA GLY A 1008 -17.59 -21.04 -49.09
C GLY A 1008 -19.09 -20.78 -49.07
N VAL A 1009 -19.79 -21.24 -50.12
CA VAL A 1009 -21.24 -21.06 -50.27
C VAL A 1009 -22.04 -21.75 -49.16
N ASN A 1010 -21.58 -22.92 -48.68
CA ASN A 1010 -22.29 -23.65 -47.62
C ASN A 1010 -22.30 -22.86 -46.30
N GLN A 1011 -21.21 -22.14 -46.00
CA GLN A 1011 -21.16 -21.20 -44.87
C GLN A 1011 -22.13 -20.04 -45.04
N LEU A 1012 -22.19 -19.46 -46.24
CA LEU A 1012 -23.07 -18.32 -46.53
C LEU A 1012 -24.54 -18.69 -46.32
N LEU A 1013 -24.96 -19.87 -46.76
CA LEU A 1013 -26.37 -20.28 -46.72
C LEU A 1013 -26.80 -20.85 -45.37
N THR A 1014 -25.88 -21.39 -44.58
CA THR A 1014 -26.25 -22.07 -43.33
C THR A 1014 -26.21 -21.11 -42.14
N PRO A 1015 -27.33 -20.86 -41.44
CA PRO A 1015 -27.34 -20.05 -40.22
C PRO A 1015 -26.53 -20.73 -39.10
N ALA A 1016 -25.94 -19.95 -38.20
CA ALA A 1016 -25.16 -20.45 -37.06
C ALA A 1016 -26.02 -21.25 -36.05
N SER A 1017 -27.33 -20.98 -35.99
CA SER A 1017 -28.30 -21.70 -35.18
C SER A 1017 -29.43 -22.20 -36.08
N ASN A 1018 -29.24 -23.38 -36.66
CA ASN A 1018 -30.22 -24.06 -37.53
C ASN A 1018 -31.32 -24.79 -36.75
N THR A 1019 -31.29 -24.77 -35.41
CA THR A 1019 -32.21 -25.53 -34.55
C THR A 1019 -33.26 -24.69 -33.82
N SER A 1020 -33.38 -23.38 -34.10
CA SER A 1020 -34.15 -22.47 -33.23
C SER A 1020 -35.03 -21.42 -33.91
N THR A 1021 -35.34 -21.52 -35.21
CA THR A 1021 -36.25 -20.57 -35.91
C THR A 1021 -35.82 -19.10 -35.82
N TYR A 1022 -34.51 -18.80 -35.74
CA TYR A 1022 -34.08 -17.41 -35.53
C TYR A 1022 -34.15 -16.58 -36.81
N PHE A 1023 -35.11 -15.65 -36.81
CA PHE A 1023 -35.18 -14.54 -37.75
C PHE A 1023 -34.99 -13.22 -36.99
N THR A 1024 -34.29 -12.26 -37.61
CA THR A 1024 -34.28 -10.89 -37.09
C THR A 1024 -35.66 -10.26 -37.28
N ARG A 1025 -36.04 -9.29 -36.43
CA ARG A 1025 -37.41 -8.79 -36.32
C ARG A 1025 -37.50 -7.28 -36.50
N ASN A 1026 -38.53 -6.83 -37.22
CA ASN A 1026 -38.90 -5.41 -37.41
C ASN A 1026 -37.82 -4.57 -38.11
N ASP A 1027 -37.01 -5.21 -38.96
CA ASP A 1027 -35.90 -4.57 -39.67
C ASP A 1027 -36.36 -3.88 -40.96
N LYS A 1028 -35.61 -2.83 -41.35
CA LYS A 1028 -35.99 -1.92 -42.43
C LYS A 1028 -34.78 -1.52 -43.27
N ILE A 1029 -34.91 -1.61 -44.59
CA ILE A 1029 -33.95 -1.09 -45.59
C ILE A 1029 -34.73 -0.14 -46.51
N LEU A 1030 -34.54 1.17 -46.31
CA LEU A 1030 -35.41 2.21 -46.90
C LEU A 1030 -34.61 3.28 -47.64
N ASN A 1031 -35.04 3.70 -48.83
CA ASN A 1031 -34.52 4.90 -49.50
C ASN A 1031 -32.99 4.93 -49.74
N ASN A 1032 -32.30 3.78 -49.76
CA ASN A 1032 -30.86 3.76 -49.98
C ASN A 1032 -30.56 3.86 -51.49
N THR A 1033 -29.46 4.54 -51.82
CA THR A 1033 -28.90 4.57 -53.18
C THR A 1033 -27.65 3.71 -53.23
N ILE A 1034 -27.67 2.64 -54.03
CA ILE A 1034 -26.59 1.67 -54.12
C ILE A 1034 -26.13 1.56 -55.58
N VAL A 1035 -24.87 1.89 -55.83
CA VAL A 1035 -24.26 1.86 -57.17
C VAL A 1035 -23.10 0.85 -57.19
N MET A 1036 -23.38 -0.30 -57.77
CA MET A 1036 -22.43 -1.39 -58.02
C MET A 1036 -21.88 -1.23 -59.45
N VAL A 1037 -20.65 -0.72 -59.57
CA VAL A 1037 -19.95 -0.63 -60.86
C VAL A 1037 -19.26 -1.95 -61.20
N ASP A 1038 -18.85 -2.12 -62.46
CA ASP A 1038 -17.99 -3.24 -62.83
C ASP A 1038 -16.64 -3.12 -62.12
N ASP A 1039 -16.27 -4.11 -61.33
CA ASP A 1039 -14.96 -4.21 -60.69
C ASP A 1039 -13.94 -4.99 -61.55
N ASN A 1040 -14.35 -5.44 -62.74
CA ASN A 1040 -13.57 -6.25 -63.69
C ASN A 1040 -13.08 -7.59 -63.10
N VAL A 1041 -13.76 -8.12 -62.09
CA VAL A 1041 -13.44 -9.42 -61.49
C VAL A 1041 -14.46 -10.47 -61.95
N ALA A 1042 -14.00 -11.47 -62.71
CA ALA A 1042 -14.79 -12.67 -62.98
C ALA A 1042 -14.60 -13.66 -61.81
N GLY A 1043 -15.69 -14.21 -61.26
CA GLY A 1043 -15.55 -14.97 -60.03
C GLY A 1043 -16.75 -15.80 -59.57
N SER A 1044 -16.58 -16.43 -58.41
CA SER A 1044 -17.55 -17.32 -57.78
C SER A 1044 -18.15 -16.77 -56.48
N GLY A 1045 -17.57 -15.69 -55.92
CA GLY A 1045 -18.14 -15.01 -54.75
C GLY A 1045 -19.49 -14.36 -55.05
N ILE A 1046 -20.36 -14.21 -54.03
CA ILE A 1046 -21.64 -13.51 -54.20
C ILE A 1046 -21.40 -12.03 -54.52
N VAL A 1047 -22.12 -11.51 -55.50
CA VAL A 1047 -22.13 -10.09 -55.86
C VAL A 1047 -23.58 -9.62 -55.84
N THR A 1048 -23.95 -8.90 -54.79
CA THR A 1048 -25.33 -8.45 -54.59
C THR A 1048 -25.40 -6.97 -54.25
N ALA A 1049 -26.44 -6.25 -54.68
CA ALA A 1049 -26.61 -4.89 -54.16
C ALA A 1049 -27.17 -4.94 -52.72
N VAL A 1050 -28.13 -5.81 -52.47
CA VAL A 1050 -28.72 -6.06 -51.16
C VAL A 1050 -28.83 -7.56 -50.90
N GLY A 1051 -28.13 -8.06 -49.89
CA GLY A 1051 -28.28 -9.43 -49.41
C GLY A 1051 -29.14 -9.45 -48.14
N VAL A 1052 -30.19 -10.26 -48.10
CA VAL A 1052 -31.07 -10.44 -46.93
C VAL A 1052 -31.17 -11.93 -46.64
N GLN A 1053 -30.74 -12.36 -45.46
CA GLN A 1053 -30.76 -13.77 -45.06
C GLN A 1053 -31.34 -13.92 -43.64
N HIS A 1054 -32.44 -14.66 -43.51
CA HIS A 1054 -33.10 -14.90 -42.22
C HIS A 1054 -33.58 -13.61 -41.52
N ALA A 1055 -34.18 -12.69 -42.29
CA ALA A 1055 -34.90 -11.55 -41.74
C ALA A 1055 -36.40 -11.79 -41.86
N GLY A 1056 -37.14 -11.69 -40.74
CA GLY A 1056 -38.56 -11.95 -40.69
C GLY A 1056 -39.36 -10.66 -40.88
N GLY A 1057 -40.21 -10.62 -41.90
CA GLY A 1057 -41.13 -9.50 -42.13
C GLY A 1057 -40.42 -8.18 -42.46
N MET A 1058 -39.21 -8.23 -43.03
CA MET A 1058 -38.42 -7.03 -43.31
C MET A 1058 -39.12 -6.10 -44.29
N LEU A 1059 -39.04 -4.79 -44.05
CA LEU A 1059 -39.45 -3.78 -45.02
C LEU A 1059 -38.28 -3.39 -45.93
N PHE A 1060 -38.39 -3.66 -47.22
CA PHE A 1060 -37.41 -3.29 -48.24
C PHE A 1060 -38.06 -2.35 -49.26
N LYS A 1061 -37.96 -1.02 -49.06
CA LYS A 1061 -38.76 -0.06 -49.84
C LYS A 1061 -37.97 1.14 -50.37
N ASN A 1062 -38.40 1.63 -51.53
CA ASN A 1062 -37.93 2.89 -52.13
C ASN A 1062 -36.40 2.98 -52.39
N ASN A 1063 -35.70 1.84 -52.48
CA ASN A 1063 -34.26 1.85 -52.73
C ASN A 1063 -33.99 2.06 -54.23
N ALA A 1064 -32.92 2.80 -54.56
CA ALA A 1064 -32.43 2.98 -55.91
C ALA A 1064 -31.15 2.16 -56.10
N ILE A 1065 -31.21 1.13 -56.95
CA ILE A 1065 -30.14 0.16 -57.13
C ILE A 1065 -29.66 0.14 -58.58
N ILE A 1066 -28.36 0.34 -58.77
CA ILE A 1066 -27.69 0.31 -60.06
C ILE A 1066 -26.61 -0.78 -60.02
N MET A 1067 -26.62 -1.68 -61.01
CA MET A 1067 -25.61 -2.73 -61.22
C MET A 1067 -25.11 -2.70 -62.67
N ARG A 1068 -23.79 -2.61 -62.87
CA ARG A 1068 -23.15 -2.36 -64.19
C ARG A 1068 -22.01 -3.31 -64.57
N GLY A 1069 -22.00 -4.54 -64.07
CA GLY A 1069 -21.00 -5.57 -64.36
C GLY A 1069 -21.43 -6.57 -65.44
N THR A 1070 -20.50 -7.44 -65.82
CA THR A 1070 -20.74 -8.52 -66.80
C THR A 1070 -21.44 -9.73 -66.18
N ASN A 1071 -21.97 -10.62 -67.01
CA ASN A 1071 -22.55 -11.91 -66.58
C ASN A 1071 -21.52 -12.84 -65.90
N LEU A 1072 -20.22 -12.57 -66.03
CA LEU A 1072 -19.14 -13.31 -65.38
C LEU A 1072 -18.81 -12.79 -63.97
N ALA A 1073 -19.46 -11.70 -63.52
CA ALA A 1073 -19.19 -11.08 -62.22
C ALA A 1073 -19.36 -12.07 -61.06
N SER A 1074 -20.33 -12.99 -61.13
CA SER A 1074 -20.49 -14.08 -60.17
C SER A 1074 -21.15 -15.30 -60.80
N SER A 1075 -20.55 -16.48 -60.66
CA SER A 1075 -21.19 -17.76 -61.00
C SER A 1075 -22.22 -18.21 -59.96
N PHE A 1076 -22.18 -17.67 -58.74
CA PHE A 1076 -23.15 -17.98 -57.70
C PHE A 1076 -24.34 -17.04 -57.72
N SER A 1077 -24.13 -15.73 -57.53
CA SER A 1077 -25.21 -14.76 -57.46
C SER A 1077 -24.73 -13.39 -57.92
N TYR A 1078 -25.24 -12.94 -59.07
CA TYR A 1078 -25.14 -11.57 -59.54
C TYR A 1078 -26.56 -10.97 -59.62
N ALA A 1079 -26.99 -10.29 -58.55
CA ALA A 1079 -28.37 -9.84 -58.41
C ALA A 1079 -28.53 -8.54 -57.59
N ALA A 1080 -29.59 -7.77 -57.84
CA ALA A 1080 -29.89 -6.59 -57.02
C ALA A 1080 -30.36 -6.98 -55.61
N LEU A 1081 -31.18 -8.01 -55.49
CA LEU A 1081 -31.56 -8.59 -54.20
C LEU A 1081 -31.18 -10.07 -54.17
N THR A 1082 -30.35 -10.48 -53.23
CA THR A 1082 -30.22 -11.90 -52.86
C THR A 1082 -31.00 -12.13 -51.58
N TYR A 1083 -32.12 -12.84 -51.67
CA TYR A 1083 -33.02 -13.09 -50.54
C TYR A 1083 -33.01 -14.58 -50.19
N GLN A 1084 -32.63 -14.88 -48.94
CA GLN A 1084 -32.80 -16.19 -48.34
C GLN A 1084 -33.83 -16.08 -47.19
N GLY A 1085 -35.05 -16.54 -47.44
CA GLY A 1085 -36.17 -16.35 -46.53
C GLY A 1085 -37.42 -17.14 -46.93
N VAL A 1086 -38.50 -16.96 -46.18
CA VAL A 1086 -39.73 -17.73 -46.37
C VAL A 1086 -40.42 -17.36 -47.68
N GLN A 1087 -41.05 -18.37 -48.30
CA GLN A 1087 -41.80 -18.28 -49.54
C GLN A 1087 -42.90 -17.22 -49.48
N LEU A 1088 -43.10 -16.51 -50.60
CA LEU A 1088 -44.11 -15.47 -50.74
C LEU A 1088 -45.39 -16.06 -51.35
N THR A 1089 -46.09 -16.94 -50.61
CA THR A 1089 -47.15 -17.78 -51.20
C THR A 1089 -48.45 -17.02 -51.50
N ASP A 1090 -48.70 -15.85 -50.89
CA ASP A 1090 -49.89 -15.03 -51.13
C ASP A 1090 -49.76 -13.54 -50.72
N GLY A 1091 -48.57 -13.11 -50.29
CA GLY A 1091 -48.34 -11.76 -49.76
C GLY A 1091 -48.76 -11.54 -48.29
N ASN A 1092 -49.27 -12.57 -47.60
CA ASN A 1092 -49.69 -12.50 -46.19
C ASN A 1092 -48.76 -13.25 -45.23
N ASP A 1093 -47.68 -13.88 -45.72
CA ASP A 1093 -46.71 -14.55 -44.85
C ASP A 1093 -46.03 -13.52 -43.91
N PRO A 1094 -46.19 -13.63 -42.58
CA PRO A 1094 -45.64 -12.65 -41.63
C PRO A 1094 -44.11 -12.66 -41.56
N LEU A 1095 -43.44 -13.72 -42.03
CA LEU A 1095 -41.98 -13.80 -42.13
C LEU A 1095 -41.45 -13.38 -43.51
N GLY A 1096 -42.30 -13.33 -44.53
CA GLY A 1096 -41.95 -12.89 -45.87
C GLY A 1096 -41.47 -11.43 -45.92
N ILE A 1097 -40.51 -11.15 -46.81
CA ILE A 1097 -40.05 -9.77 -47.05
C ILE A 1097 -41.13 -8.94 -47.74
N VAL A 1098 -41.34 -7.70 -47.30
CA VAL A 1098 -42.24 -6.73 -47.94
C VAL A 1098 -41.40 -5.77 -48.79
N SER A 1099 -41.36 -6.05 -50.09
CA SER A 1099 -40.66 -5.24 -51.10
C SER A 1099 -41.63 -4.33 -51.86
N ASP A 1100 -41.40 -3.02 -51.85
CA ASP A 1100 -42.27 -2.05 -52.55
C ASP A 1100 -41.49 -0.84 -53.09
N ARG A 1101 -41.87 -0.34 -54.29
CA ARG A 1101 -41.35 0.89 -54.92
C ARG A 1101 -39.81 0.97 -55.06
N ASN A 1102 -39.11 -0.15 -55.18
CA ASN A 1102 -37.67 -0.15 -55.45
C ASN A 1102 -37.39 0.11 -56.96
N ALA A 1103 -36.40 0.94 -57.26
CA ALA A 1103 -35.98 1.26 -58.62
C ALA A 1103 -34.67 0.53 -58.96
N PHE A 1104 -34.62 -0.10 -60.14
CA PHE A 1104 -33.51 -0.95 -60.55
C PHE A 1104 -32.97 -0.58 -61.94
N GLN A 1105 -31.65 -0.50 -62.08
CA GLN A 1105 -30.92 -0.50 -63.35
C GLN A 1105 -29.89 -1.64 -63.32
N LEU A 1106 -30.11 -2.73 -64.04
CA LEU A 1106 -29.45 -4.01 -63.72
C LEU A 1106 -28.36 -4.52 -64.67
N GLY A 1107 -28.21 -3.98 -65.88
CA GLY A 1107 -27.23 -4.53 -66.83
C GLY A 1107 -27.41 -6.04 -67.01
N ALA A 1108 -26.36 -6.83 -66.77
CA ALA A 1108 -26.41 -8.31 -66.80
C ALA A 1108 -26.83 -8.97 -65.46
N ALA A 1109 -27.15 -8.19 -64.42
CA ALA A 1109 -27.57 -8.70 -63.12
C ALA A 1109 -29.06 -9.12 -63.13
N ASN A 1110 -29.39 -10.11 -62.30
CA ASN A 1110 -30.78 -10.46 -62.03
C ASN A 1110 -31.42 -9.43 -61.08
N ALA A 1111 -32.73 -9.25 -61.16
CA ALA A 1111 -33.44 -8.44 -60.17
C ALA A 1111 -33.39 -9.08 -58.78
N VAL A 1112 -33.69 -10.38 -58.72
CA VAL A 1112 -33.71 -11.15 -57.48
C VAL A 1112 -33.08 -12.51 -57.70
N ARG A 1113 -32.27 -12.96 -56.73
CA ARG A 1113 -31.96 -14.37 -56.50
C ARG A 1113 -32.64 -14.79 -55.21
N PHE A 1114 -33.61 -15.69 -55.32
CA PHE A 1114 -34.35 -16.22 -54.18
C PHE A 1114 -33.82 -17.61 -53.79
N ILE A 1115 -33.62 -17.81 -52.50
CA ILE A 1115 -33.29 -19.09 -51.88
C ILE A 1115 -34.36 -19.31 -50.82
N GLU A 1116 -35.28 -20.21 -51.13
CA GLU A 1116 -36.39 -20.52 -50.23
C GLU A 1116 -35.85 -21.16 -48.96
N ILE A 1117 -36.45 -20.79 -47.82
CA ILE A 1117 -36.31 -21.54 -46.57
C ILE A 1117 -37.67 -21.71 -45.92
N THR A 1118 -37.87 -22.76 -45.13
CA THR A 1118 -39.07 -22.94 -44.32
C THR A 1118 -39.10 -21.94 -43.16
N SER A 1119 -40.25 -21.79 -42.50
CA SER A 1119 -40.34 -21.06 -41.22
C SER A 1119 -39.44 -21.65 -40.12
N ASN A 1120 -38.96 -22.88 -40.31
CA ASN A 1120 -38.00 -23.56 -39.43
C ASN A 1120 -36.54 -23.35 -39.83
N SER A 1121 -36.27 -22.56 -40.88
CA SER A 1121 -34.94 -22.30 -41.43
C SER A 1121 -34.30 -23.47 -42.20
N ASP A 1122 -35.10 -24.44 -42.66
CA ASP A 1122 -34.65 -25.49 -43.58
C ASP A 1122 -34.58 -24.94 -45.02
N ILE A 1123 -33.49 -25.20 -45.75
CA ILE A 1123 -33.26 -24.75 -47.14
C ILE A 1123 -33.95 -25.67 -48.14
#